data_AF-A0AAE3A084-F1
#
_entry.id   AF-A0AAE3A084-F1
#
_cell.length_a   1.000
_cell.length_b   1.000
_cell.length_c   1.000
_cell.angle_alpha   90.00
_cell.angle_beta   90.00
_cell.angle_gamma   90.00
#
_symmetry.space_group_name_H-M   'P 1'
#
loop_
_entity.id
_entity.type
_entity.pdbx_description
1 polymer ?
#
loop_
_entity_poly.entity_id
_entity_poly.type
_entity_poly.pdbx_seq_one_letter_code
_entity_poly.pdbx_strand_id
1 'polypeptide(L)'
;MIKPAPDSCHLLLDSRLANEEVQKNPYTYNNIREVLSDGALNAATVEHPVTVYIAPGIYWLEDPQSEAVIVREDPKDLYPYGCKVNCANLKLVGLSENPEDVVIAANRGNDHGAKGNYTLFHFSGEQLEMENLTLGNYCCVDLDYALDPAQSVKKRTEAITQAQLADTNADKFHAKNCRFVSRLNLYPVCGAGRSLYEHCHFEQTDDALNGNAVYLDCEFDFYSGMPIYQASGTGAVFLNCTFHCKYPQDGETHAQYFTKVGGQIALIDSSFAGLPDTKVAVLWTKYPSVALKCYQANVTYPEGLFTPPEVADSHTVGIDEKMLAEAYYIRKDGETVYNVYNLLGGKDDWDPLGNGEVIRFAGKTDIPTQLLLESEAFELEAGGSSINIKGKCLTFDGRERKCEIHFKIEGDSADSIEIQRVSEGSCLLQLKDSNIDHETEVVLTAQTKEGLQTGAYVRIHPRKVAAPRLTGNPVICLEGKMLRLSYDFTEAENDCSDIIWYRSRNIRGEDKIVTAISQPDQPEKVYALTGDDVGYYIFAQIRPRTNRSEYGEAVQCFYEKAISPEDVETDRIWTDFHNLPLYSHAGNEKGVWNFDAKRPADTCDFEKWDREKTQVSWHYGATGDGSKGEGLYQGMQGARIRYTPTTAPEMGTETKRNMEVLLEVDPAKSAGQGFGSAGQYLDVCIKTDTDTLDGYGLRIIRTAAHSDAVSMYLIQYVRGQAQCISREVVTNCFVTGCRIWVRYENGILSAKAWTVTEPTVVQQERGYARGVELTAEVGRRENAENTGLLIWHTGSLGTENWRNTTMLHGVSILYF
;
A
#
# COMPACT_ATOMS: atom_id res chain seq x y z
N MET A 1 -16.44 -34.57 26.88
CA MET A 1 -17.82 -34.22 26.48
C MET A 1 -18.62 -35.47 26.10
N ILE A 2 -19.91 -35.52 26.43
CA ILE A 2 -20.85 -36.57 25.95
C ILE A 2 -21.15 -36.27 24.47
N LYS A 3 -21.02 -37.25 23.57
CA LYS A 3 -21.39 -37.07 22.15
C LYS A 3 -22.89 -36.75 22.05
N PRO A 4 -23.30 -35.61 21.45
CA PRO A 4 -24.71 -35.28 21.29
C PRO A 4 -25.39 -36.29 20.36
N ALA A 5 -26.70 -36.51 20.56
CA ALA A 5 -27.50 -37.34 19.67
C ALA A 5 -27.77 -36.55 18.37
N PRO A 6 -27.27 -37.00 17.20
CA PRO A 6 -27.39 -36.19 15.99
C PRO A 6 -28.83 -36.13 15.46
N ASP A 7 -29.27 -34.95 15.03
CA ASP A 7 -30.57 -34.66 14.42
C ASP A 7 -30.47 -33.52 13.38
N SER A 8 -31.61 -33.05 12.85
CA SER A 8 -31.64 -32.00 11.82
C SER A 8 -31.10 -30.64 12.25
N CYS A 9 -30.92 -30.39 13.55
CA CYS A 9 -30.30 -29.17 14.08
C CYS A 9 -28.90 -29.45 14.67
N HIS A 10 -28.55 -30.72 14.87
CA HIS A 10 -27.32 -31.15 15.52
C HIS A 10 -26.58 -32.19 14.66
N LEU A 11 -25.66 -31.74 13.84
CA LEU A 11 -24.86 -32.60 12.96
C LEU A 11 -23.57 -33.04 13.67
N LEU A 12 -23.09 -34.25 13.38
CA LEU A 12 -21.83 -34.78 13.92
C LEU A 12 -20.82 -35.01 12.79
N LEU A 13 -19.62 -34.44 12.92
CA LEU A 13 -18.48 -34.68 12.06
C LEU A 13 -17.36 -35.40 12.84
N ASP A 14 -16.97 -36.60 12.40
CA ASP A 14 -15.90 -37.40 13.02
C ASP A 14 -15.11 -38.15 11.93
N SER A 15 -13.92 -37.65 11.58
CA SER A 15 -13.09 -38.19 10.48
C SER A 15 -12.57 -39.61 10.73
N ARG A 16 -12.71 -40.12 11.96
CA ARG A 16 -12.29 -41.47 12.33
C ARG A 16 -13.33 -42.53 11.99
N LEU A 17 -14.57 -42.13 11.68
CA LEU A 17 -15.64 -43.05 11.34
C LEU A 17 -15.49 -43.58 9.91
N ALA A 18 -15.70 -44.88 9.74
CA ALA A 18 -15.76 -45.49 8.42
C ALA A 18 -17.08 -45.10 7.71
N ASN A 19 -17.08 -45.13 6.37
CA ASN A 19 -18.25 -44.77 5.57
C ASN A 19 -19.50 -45.59 5.94
N GLU A 20 -19.32 -46.87 6.31
CA GLU A 20 -20.41 -47.75 6.75
C GLU A 20 -21.00 -47.36 8.11
N GLU A 21 -20.24 -46.66 8.97
CA GLU A 21 -20.74 -46.15 10.25
C GLU A 21 -21.53 -44.87 10.06
N VAL A 22 -21.04 -43.99 9.19
CA VAL A 22 -21.68 -42.73 8.81
C VAL A 22 -23.06 -43.00 8.18
N GLN A 23 -23.18 -44.00 7.30
CA GLN A 23 -24.45 -44.37 6.65
C GLN A 23 -25.56 -44.82 7.60
N LYS A 24 -25.27 -45.12 8.87
CA LYS A 24 -26.28 -45.55 9.86
C LYS A 24 -27.06 -44.38 10.45
N ASN A 25 -26.57 -43.15 10.33
CA ASN A 25 -27.23 -41.95 10.84
C ASN A 25 -27.16 -40.82 9.79
N PRO A 26 -28.30 -40.28 9.31
CA PRO A 26 -28.31 -39.28 8.25
C PRO A 26 -27.67 -37.93 8.63
N TYR A 27 -27.37 -37.70 9.91
CA TYR A 27 -26.79 -36.46 10.44
C TYR A 27 -25.37 -36.65 10.98
N THR A 28 -24.73 -37.77 10.64
CA THR A 28 -23.33 -38.04 10.95
C THR A 28 -22.53 -38.02 9.65
N TYR A 29 -21.31 -37.49 9.69
CA TYR A 29 -20.41 -37.33 8.55
C TYR A 29 -18.97 -37.62 8.98
N ASN A 30 -18.12 -37.99 8.04
CA ASN A 30 -16.65 -38.09 8.23
C ASN A 30 -15.87 -37.13 7.31
N ASN A 31 -16.58 -36.32 6.52
CA ASN A 31 -16.02 -35.35 5.60
C ASN A 31 -16.63 -33.95 5.83
N ILE A 32 -15.76 -32.93 5.93
CA ILE A 32 -16.18 -31.56 6.21
C ILE A 32 -17.00 -30.93 5.07
N ARG A 33 -16.70 -31.26 3.81
CA ARG A 33 -17.46 -30.74 2.67
C ARG A 33 -18.86 -31.34 2.62
N GLU A 34 -18.99 -32.61 2.99
CA GLU A 34 -20.30 -33.29 3.01
C GLU A 34 -21.22 -32.69 4.08
N VAL A 35 -20.73 -32.52 5.31
CA VAL A 35 -21.56 -31.93 6.38
C VAL A 35 -21.94 -30.48 6.09
N LEU A 36 -21.04 -29.70 5.48
CA LEU A 36 -21.32 -28.30 5.11
C LEU A 36 -22.13 -28.15 3.82
N SER A 37 -22.45 -29.25 3.14
CA SER A 37 -23.36 -29.28 1.99
C SER A 37 -24.73 -29.87 2.35
N ASP A 38 -24.97 -30.19 3.63
CA ASP A 38 -26.21 -30.83 4.04
C ASP A 38 -27.44 -29.91 3.87
N GLY A 39 -28.58 -30.51 3.51
CA GLY A 39 -29.84 -29.79 3.34
C GLY A 39 -30.32 -29.08 4.61
N ALA A 40 -29.95 -29.57 5.80
CA ALA A 40 -30.29 -28.97 7.08
C ALA A 40 -29.79 -27.52 7.21
N LEU A 41 -28.63 -27.20 6.64
CA LEU A 41 -28.07 -25.84 6.69
C LEU A 41 -28.99 -24.82 5.98
N ASN A 42 -29.67 -25.23 4.91
CA ASN A 42 -30.62 -24.38 4.20
C ASN A 42 -31.93 -24.14 4.98
N ALA A 43 -32.20 -24.96 6.00
CA ALA A 43 -33.41 -24.88 6.83
C ALA A 43 -33.17 -24.12 8.15
N ALA A 44 -31.93 -23.75 8.46
CA ALA A 44 -31.59 -23.02 9.67
C ALA A 44 -32.30 -21.65 9.75
N THR A 45 -32.82 -21.32 10.93
CA THR A 45 -33.37 -20.00 11.27
C THR A 45 -32.79 -19.51 12.59
N VAL A 46 -33.14 -18.30 13.03
CA VAL A 46 -32.72 -17.77 14.34
C VAL A 46 -33.26 -18.63 15.49
N GLU A 47 -34.50 -19.11 15.38
CA GLU A 47 -35.13 -19.97 16.39
C GLU A 47 -34.60 -21.41 16.36
N HIS A 48 -34.08 -21.83 15.20
CA HIS A 48 -33.59 -23.18 14.94
C HIS A 48 -32.21 -23.14 14.27
N PRO A 49 -31.15 -22.76 15.01
CA PRO A 49 -29.80 -22.76 14.47
C PRO A 49 -29.32 -24.20 14.23
N VAL A 50 -28.44 -24.37 13.24
CA VAL A 50 -27.76 -25.65 12.99
C VAL A 50 -26.40 -25.62 13.68
N THR A 51 -26.11 -26.65 14.47
CA THR A 51 -24.82 -26.86 15.13
C THR A 51 -24.13 -28.07 14.53
N VAL A 52 -22.90 -27.88 14.05
CA VAL A 52 -22.01 -28.96 13.64
C VAL A 52 -21.01 -29.22 14.76
N TYR A 53 -21.12 -30.39 15.38
CA TYR A 53 -20.19 -30.85 16.40
C TYR A 53 -19.04 -31.61 15.73
N ILE A 54 -17.81 -31.19 16.00
CA ILE A 54 -16.62 -31.67 15.29
C ILE A 54 -15.70 -32.40 16.28
N ALA A 55 -15.51 -33.70 16.07
CA ALA A 55 -14.63 -34.51 16.91
C ALA A 55 -13.15 -34.14 16.70
N PRO A 56 -12.25 -34.43 17.66
CA PRO A 56 -10.80 -34.29 17.47
C PRO A 56 -10.31 -34.99 16.20
N GLY A 57 -9.57 -34.24 15.37
CA GLY A 57 -9.03 -34.67 14.08
C GLY A 57 -8.64 -33.49 13.19
N ILE A 58 -7.98 -33.79 12.07
CA ILE A 58 -7.71 -32.82 11.01
C ILE A 58 -8.69 -33.03 9.85
N TYR A 59 -9.35 -31.96 9.44
CA TYR A 59 -10.39 -31.92 8.42
C TYR A 59 -9.93 -31.08 7.24
N TRP A 60 -9.29 -31.74 6.27
CA TRP A 60 -8.79 -31.11 5.07
C TRP A 60 -9.92 -30.77 4.09
N LEU A 61 -9.98 -29.52 3.63
CA LEU A 61 -10.87 -29.13 2.53
C LEU A 61 -10.42 -29.74 1.19
N GLU A 62 -9.13 -29.90 0.99
CA GLU A 62 -8.57 -30.59 -0.18
C GLU A 62 -7.36 -31.43 0.25
N ASP A 63 -6.99 -32.42 -0.57
CA ASP A 63 -5.75 -33.16 -0.37
C ASP A 63 -4.55 -32.19 -0.23
N PRO A 64 -3.85 -32.18 0.92
CA PRO A 64 -2.75 -31.26 1.17
C PRO A 64 -1.56 -31.47 0.23
N GLN A 65 -1.43 -32.65 -0.38
CA GLN A 65 -0.37 -33.02 -1.33
C GLN A 65 -0.77 -32.80 -2.79
N SER A 66 -2.01 -32.41 -3.08
CA SER A 66 -2.46 -32.26 -4.46
C SER A 66 -1.74 -31.09 -5.15
N GLU A 67 -1.30 -31.31 -6.38
CA GLU A 67 -0.69 -30.28 -7.26
C GLU A 67 -1.73 -29.53 -8.11
N ALA A 68 -3.02 -29.84 -7.95
CA ALA A 68 -4.08 -29.14 -8.66
C ALA A 68 -4.13 -27.66 -8.24
N VAL A 69 -4.25 -26.76 -9.23
CA VAL A 69 -4.37 -25.32 -9.00
C VAL A 69 -5.84 -24.95 -8.90
N ILE A 70 -6.23 -24.38 -7.76
CA ILE A 70 -7.59 -23.88 -7.52
C ILE A 70 -7.74 -22.48 -8.14
N VAL A 71 -8.82 -22.28 -8.86
CA VAL A 71 -9.21 -20.99 -9.45
C VAL A 71 -10.60 -20.61 -8.95
N ARG A 72 -11.01 -19.37 -9.18
CA ARG A 72 -12.37 -18.93 -8.85
C ARG A 72 -13.39 -19.76 -9.63
N GLU A 73 -14.39 -20.29 -8.93
CA GLU A 73 -15.51 -20.99 -9.58
C GLU A 73 -16.42 -20.00 -10.33
N ASP A 74 -16.73 -18.85 -9.72
CA ASP A 74 -17.43 -17.73 -10.37
C ASP A 74 -16.45 -16.56 -10.55
N PRO A 75 -16.30 -15.98 -11.76
CA PRO A 75 -15.51 -14.77 -11.97
C PRO A 75 -15.88 -13.57 -11.07
N LYS A 76 -17.12 -13.54 -10.54
CA LYS A 76 -17.61 -12.53 -9.59
C LYS A 76 -17.16 -12.79 -8.16
N ASP A 77 -16.75 -14.02 -7.83
CA ASP A 77 -16.22 -14.32 -6.51
C ASP A 77 -15.02 -13.40 -6.22
N LEU A 78 -14.90 -12.97 -4.97
CA LEU A 78 -13.78 -12.14 -4.56
C LEU A 78 -12.47 -12.95 -4.57
N TYR A 79 -12.55 -14.23 -4.17
CA TYR A 79 -11.43 -15.14 -3.97
C TYR A 79 -11.72 -16.55 -4.52
N PRO A 80 -10.68 -17.34 -4.86
CA PRO A 80 -10.82 -18.79 -5.01
C PRO A 80 -11.12 -19.45 -3.65
N TYR A 81 -12.40 -19.74 -3.40
CA TYR A 81 -12.86 -20.36 -2.17
C TYR A 81 -12.71 -21.87 -2.18
N GLY A 82 -12.30 -22.46 -1.05
CA GLY A 82 -12.35 -23.91 -0.82
C GLY A 82 -13.78 -24.41 -0.72
N CYS A 83 -14.61 -23.74 0.08
CA CYS A 83 -16.02 -24.07 0.28
C CYS A 83 -16.86 -22.81 0.50
N LYS A 84 -18.07 -22.75 -0.06
CA LYS A 84 -19.05 -21.71 0.21
C LYS A 84 -20.18 -22.32 1.02
N VAL A 85 -20.50 -21.72 2.17
CA VAL A 85 -21.49 -22.24 3.11
C VAL A 85 -22.60 -21.23 3.26
N ASN A 86 -23.83 -21.64 2.91
CA ASN A 86 -25.03 -20.81 3.08
C ASN A 86 -25.87 -21.38 4.22
N CYS A 87 -25.98 -20.65 5.32
CA CYS A 87 -26.73 -21.06 6.50
C CYS A 87 -27.07 -19.80 7.31
N ALA A 88 -28.36 -19.54 7.54
CA ALA A 88 -28.77 -18.31 8.25
C ALA A 88 -28.14 -18.21 9.64
N ASN A 89 -28.11 -19.32 10.40
CA ASN A 89 -27.57 -19.37 11.75
C ASN A 89 -26.77 -20.66 11.95
N LEU A 90 -25.44 -20.58 11.85
CA LEU A 90 -24.52 -21.71 11.93
C LEU A 90 -23.65 -21.65 13.18
N LYS A 91 -23.50 -22.79 13.87
CA LYS A 91 -22.51 -22.99 14.93
C LYS A 91 -21.56 -24.12 14.56
N LEU A 92 -20.26 -23.89 14.65
CA LEU A 92 -19.22 -24.91 14.52
C LEU A 92 -18.57 -25.11 15.88
N VAL A 93 -18.71 -26.30 16.47
CA VAL A 93 -18.29 -26.57 17.86
C VAL A 93 -17.36 -27.77 17.90
N GLY A 94 -16.09 -27.54 18.24
CA GLY A 94 -15.13 -28.60 18.51
C GLY A 94 -15.46 -29.35 19.80
N LEU A 95 -15.31 -30.68 19.77
CA LEU A 95 -15.54 -31.57 20.91
C LEU A 95 -14.26 -31.82 21.73
N SER A 96 -13.37 -30.83 21.82
CA SER A 96 -12.23 -30.77 22.75
C SER A 96 -12.23 -29.44 23.50
N GLU A 97 -11.58 -29.37 24.65
CA GLU A 97 -11.29 -28.08 25.32
C GLU A 97 -10.01 -27.44 24.77
N ASN A 98 -9.14 -28.23 24.12
CA ASN A 98 -7.95 -27.72 23.43
C ASN A 98 -8.30 -27.52 21.94
N PRO A 99 -8.34 -26.27 21.44
CA PRO A 99 -8.72 -26.00 20.06
C PRO A 99 -7.74 -26.57 19.03
N GLU A 100 -6.47 -26.85 19.37
CA GLU A 100 -5.53 -27.54 18.49
C GLU A 100 -5.89 -28.99 18.17
N ASP A 101 -6.78 -29.62 18.95
CA ASP A 101 -7.19 -31.01 18.71
C ASP A 101 -8.17 -31.13 17.54
N VAL A 102 -8.88 -30.04 17.20
CA VAL A 102 -9.92 -29.98 16.17
C VAL A 102 -9.50 -28.96 15.10
N VAL A 103 -8.92 -29.44 14.00
CA VAL A 103 -8.31 -28.57 12.98
C VAL A 103 -9.08 -28.68 11.66
N ILE A 104 -9.63 -27.57 11.16
CA ILE A 104 -10.13 -27.47 9.79
C ILE A 104 -9.07 -26.78 8.95
N ALA A 105 -8.60 -27.47 7.90
CA ALA A 105 -7.33 -27.14 7.26
C ALA A 105 -7.40 -27.02 5.73
N ALA A 106 -6.56 -26.16 5.19
CA ALA A 106 -6.12 -26.21 3.78
C ALA A 106 -4.60 -26.01 3.68
N ASN A 107 -4.04 -26.32 2.50
CA ASN A 107 -2.61 -26.15 2.21
C ASN A 107 -2.43 -25.44 0.85
N ARG A 108 -3.01 -24.24 0.73
CA ARG A 108 -3.16 -23.49 -0.53
C ARG A 108 -2.92 -22.01 -0.31
N GLY A 109 -2.18 -21.38 -1.21
CA GLY A 109 -1.92 -19.95 -1.19
C GLY A 109 -1.78 -19.40 -2.60
N ASN A 110 -1.73 -18.07 -2.72
CA ASN A 110 -1.58 -17.42 -4.02
C ASN A 110 -0.27 -17.86 -4.70
N ASP A 111 -0.38 -18.27 -5.97
CA ASP A 111 0.66 -18.88 -6.80
C ASP A 111 1.24 -20.20 -6.22
N HIS A 112 0.62 -20.77 -5.19
CA HIS A 112 1.03 -21.99 -4.49
C HIS A 112 -0.18 -22.89 -4.26
N GLY A 113 -0.66 -23.52 -5.34
CA GLY A 113 -1.87 -24.35 -5.32
C GLY A 113 -3.16 -23.58 -5.59
N ALA A 114 -3.11 -22.25 -5.76
CA ALA A 114 -4.25 -21.45 -6.22
C ALA A 114 -3.82 -20.25 -7.08
N LYS A 115 -4.72 -19.79 -7.97
CA LYS A 115 -4.58 -18.54 -8.71
C LYS A 115 -5.40 -17.44 -8.02
N GLY A 116 -4.72 -16.56 -7.29
CA GLY A 116 -5.32 -15.59 -6.39
C GLY A 116 -5.25 -16.02 -4.92
N ASN A 117 -5.68 -15.14 -4.03
CA ASN A 117 -5.66 -15.39 -2.59
C ASN A 117 -6.66 -16.50 -2.24
N TYR A 118 -6.18 -17.72 -1.99
CA TYR A 118 -7.05 -18.82 -1.58
C TYR A 118 -7.67 -18.56 -0.20
N THR A 119 -8.95 -18.88 -0.05
CA THR A 119 -9.71 -18.71 1.19
C THR A 119 -10.45 -20.00 1.51
N LEU A 120 -10.30 -20.57 2.71
CA LEU A 120 -10.98 -21.83 3.08
C LEU A 120 -12.50 -21.71 2.90
N PHE A 121 -13.10 -20.64 3.45
CA PHE A 121 -14.55 -20.47 3.48
C PHE A 121 -15.06 -19.10 3.04
N HIS A 122 -16.18 -19.11 2.32
CA HIS A 122 -17.13 -18.01 2.28
C HIS A 122 -18.39 -18.39 3.06
N PHE A 123 -18.72 -17.69 4.14
CA PHE A 123 -19.96 -17.89 4.88
C PHE A 123 -21.02 -16.86 4.47
N SER A 124 -22.23 -17.33 4.21
CA SER A 124 -23.41 -16.50 3.97
C SER A 124 -24.51 -16.81 4.97
N GLY A 125 -25.07 -15.78 5.60
CA GLY A 125 -26.09 -15.95 6.64
C GLY A 125 -26.35 -14.68 7.45
N GLU A 126 -27.00 -14.85 8.60
CA GLU A 126 -27.29 -13.78 9.57
C GLU A 126 -26.30 -13.82 10.74
N GLN A 127 -26.01 -15.02 11.26
CA GLN A 127 -25.12 -15.26 12.39
C GLN A 127 -24.23 -16.49 12.21
N LEU A 128 -22.97 -16.35 12.64
CA LEU A 128 -21.99 -17.42 12.64
C LEU A 128 -21.29 -17.49 14.01
N GLU A 129 -21.25 -18.68 14.59
CA GLU A 129 -20.52 -18.95 15.83
C GLU A 129 -19.48 -20.07 15.63
N MET A 130 -18.32 -19.90 16.24
CA MET A 130 -17.25 -20.91 16.27
C MET A 130 -16.76 -21.10 17.71
N GLU A 131 -16.62 -22.35 18.15
CA GLU A 131 -16.15 -22.66 19.49
C GLU A 131 -15.17 -23.85 19.50
N ASN A 132 -14.08 -23.73 20.25
CA ASN A 132 -13.13 -24.81 20.55
C ASN A 132 -12.50 -25.49 19.33
N LEU A 133 -12.10 -24.73 18.31
CA LEU A 133 -11.52 -25.28 17.07
C LEU A 133 -10.40 -24.41 16.50
N THR A 134 -9.62 -24.98 15.59
CA THR A 134 -8.60 -24.29 14.80
C THR A 134 -9.04 -24.18 13.34
N LEU A 135 -8.97 -22.97 12.77
CA LEU A 135 -8.93 -22.76 11.33
C LEU A 135 -7.48 -22.52 10.90
N GLY A 136 -6.96 -23.36 10.02
CA GLY A 136 -5.55 -23.33 9.62
C GLY A 136 -5.33 -23.37 8.12
N ASN A 137 -4.46 -22.50 7.61
CA ASN A 137 -3.93 -22.60 6.26
C ASN A 137 -2.41 -22.79 6.30
N TYR A 138 -1.99 -24.02 6.00
CA TYR A 138 -0.62 -24.48 6.19
C TYR A 138 0.25 -24.32 4.93
N CYS A 139 -0.15 -23.42 4.02
CA CYS A 139 0.66 -23.11 2.83
C CYS A 139 2.06 -22.57 3.20
N CYS A 140 2.13 -21.74 4.24
CA CYS A 140 3.34 -21.00 4.65
C CYS A 140 3.82 -21.33 6.07
N VAL A 141 3.17 -22.28 6.74
CA VAL A 141 3.42 -22.67 8.13
C VAL A 141 3.20 -24.17 8.27
N ASP A 142 4.03 -24.84 9.07
CA ASP A 142 3.90 -26.27 9.31
C ASP A 142 2.64 -26.55 10.14
N LEU A 143 1.94 -27.64 9.83
CA LEU A 143 0.97 -28.25 10.74
C LEU A 143 1.68 -29.28 11.59
N ASP A 144 1.90 -28.98 12.86
CA ASP A 144 2.41 -29.94 13.85
C ASP A 144 1.23 -30.43 14.71
N TYR A 145 0.70 -31.62 14.42
CA TYR A 145 -0.49 -32.15 15.10
C TYR A 145 -0.11 -33.10 16.25
N ALA A 146 -0.27 -32.64 17.48
CA ALA A 146 0.24 -33.35 18.66
C ALA A 146 -0.46 -34.68 18.96
N LEU A 147 -1.77 -34.78 18.74
CA LEU A 147 -2.54 -36.02 19.01
C LEU A 147 -2.13 -37.17 18.10
N ASP A 148 -1.73 -36.87 16.87
CA ASP A 148 -1.21 -37.84 15.92
C ASP A 148 -0.14 -37.20 15.02
N PRO A 149 1.15 -37.26 15.42
CA PRO A 149 2.23 -36.65 14.67
C PRO A 149 2.35 -37.16 13.23
N ALA A 150 1.83 -38.34 12.90
CA ALA A 150 1.84 -38.87 11.54
C ALA A 150 0.93 -38.09 10.57
N GLN A 151 0.00 -37.30 11.09
CA GLN A 151 -0.86 -36.41 10.31
C GLN A 151 -0.28 -34.99 10.16
N SER A 152 0.89 -34.73 10.74
CA SER A 152 1.58 -33.44 10.58
C SER A 152 1.99 -33.24 9.12
N VAL A 153 1.86 -32.00 8.63
CA VAL A 153 2.16 -31.65 7.25
C VAL A 153 3.14 -30.48 7.23
N LYS A 154 4.24 -30.66 6.49
CA LYS A 154 5.16 -29.55 6.22
C LYS A 154 4.53 -28.54 5.28
N LYS A 155 4.85 -27.27 5.52
CA LYS A 155 4.35 -26.17 4.70
C LYS A 155 4.67 -26.39 3.23
N ARG A 156 3.75 -25.96 2.36
CA ARG A 156 3.92 -26.05 0.91
C ARG A 156 5.07 -25.19 0.39
N THR A 157 5.32 -24.04 1.00
CA THR A 157 6.35 -23.09 0.54
C THR A 157 6.99 -22.32 1.70
N GLU A 158 8.26 -21.96 1.51
CA GLU A 158 8.98 -21.01 2.36
C GLU A 158 8.58 -19.55 2.07
N ALA A 159 8.05 -19.27 0.86
CA ALA A 159 7.65 -17.95 0.45
C ALA A 159 6.32 -17.56 1.14
N ILE A 160 6.34 -16.49 1.93
CA ILE A 160 5.13 -15.95 2.55
C ILE A 160 4.21 -15.41 1.44
N THR A 161 3.05 -16.05 1.25
CA THR A 161 2.03 -15.69 0.27
C THR A 161 0.64 -15.61 0.91
N GLN A 162 -0.33 -15.01 0.22
CA GLN A 162 -1.70 -14.88 0.71
C GLN A 162 -2.35 -16.27 0.85
N ALA A 163 -2.69 -16.63 2.08
CA ALA A 163 -3.27 -17.93 2.44
C ALA A 163 -4.37 -17.69 3.49
N GLN A 164 -5.59 -17.43 3.03
CA GLN A 164 -6.67 -16.88 3.85
C GLN A 164 -7.50 -17.99 4.50
N LEU A 165 -8.10 -17.69 5.65
CA LEU A 165 -9.02 -18.58 6.34
C LEU A 165 -10.45 -18.38 5.85
N ALA A 166 -11.10 -17.27 6.18
CA ALA A 166 -12.51 -17.13 5.84
C ALA A 166 -12.95 -15.68 5.70
N ASP A 167 -14.04 -15.49 4.97
CA ASP A 167 -14.86 -14.29 5.04
C ASP A 167 -16.34 -14.62 5.26
N THR A 168 -17.11 -13.60 5.61
CA THR A 168 -18.55 -13.70 5.85
C THR A 168 -19.26 -12.41 5.47
N ASN A 169 -20.53 -12.52 5.07
CA ASN A 169 -21.44 -11.38 4.93
C ASN A 169 -22.48 -11.31 6.07
N ALA A 170 -22.35 -12.15 7.09
CA ALA A 170 -23.20 -12.15 8.27
C ALA A 170 -23.09 -10.82 9.03
N ASP A 171 -24.14 -10.44 9.76
CA ASP A 171 -24.05 -9.29 10.65
C ASP A 171 -23.33 -9.67 11.95
N LYS A 172 -23.59 -10.86 12.50
CA LYS A 172 -23.06 -11.30 13.80
C LYS A 172 -22.05 -12.43 13.64
N PHE A 173 -20.85 -12.22 14.14
CA PHE A 173 -19.83 -13.26 14.24
C PHE A 173 -19.24 -13.33 15.65
N HIS A 174 -19.22 -14.53 16.23
CA HIS A 174 -18.60 -14.79 17.53
C HIS A 174 -17.71 -16.03 17.46
N ALA A 175 -16.42 -15.87 17.72
CA ALA A 175 -15.47 -16.96 17.92
C ALA A 175 -15.07 -17.01 19.39
N LYS A 176 -15.15 -18.20 19.99
CA LYS A 176 -14.78 -18.45 21.39
C LYS A 176 -13.77 -19.59 21.50
N ASN A 177 -12.66 -19.37 22.21
CA ASN A 177 -11.61 -20.39 22.38
C ASN A 177 -11.18 -21.02 21.04
N CYS A 178 -10.91 -20.19 20.04
CA CYS A 178 -10.52 -20.63 18.70
C CYS A 178 -9.08 -20.25 18.37
N ARG A 179 -8.44 -21.02 17.48
CA ARG A 179 -7.13 -20.66 16.90
C ARG A 179 -7.25 -20.34 15.42
N PHE A 180 -6.56 -19.31 14.98
CA PHE A 180 -6.48 -18.90 13.58
C PHE A 180 -5.01 -18.90 13.15
N VAL A 181 -4.64 -19.82 12.26
CA VAL A 181 -3.24 -20.08 11.91
C VAL A 181 -2.99 -19.90 10.41
N SER A 182 -2.19 -18.90 10.04
CA SER A 182 -1.67 -18.69 8.69
C SER A 182 -0.53 -17.66 8.73
N ARG A 183 -0.29 -16.91 7.64
CA ARG A 183 0.70 -15.85 7.55
C ARG A 183 0.08 -14.59 6.91
N LEU A 184 0.39 -14.32 5.64
CA LEU A 184 -0.08 -13.13 4.94
C LEU A 184 -1.56 -13.30 4.62
N ASN A 185 -2.36 -12.28 4.96
CA ASN A 185 -3.81 -12.31 4.83
C ASN A 185 -4.48 -13.45 5.62
N LEU A 186 -4.17 -13.64 6.92
CA LEU A 186 -4.84 -14.64 7.77
C LEU A 186 -6.35 -14.67 7.58
N TYR A 187 -7.02 -13.52 7.62
CA TYR A 187 -8.46 -13.37 7.39
C TYR A 187 -9.28 -14.31 8.31
N PRO A 188 -9.28 -14.10 9.65
CA PRO A 188 -9.91 -15.01 10.60
C PRO A 188 -11.44 -14.88 10.63
N VAL A 189 -12.11 -15.04 9.48
CA VAL A 189 -13.55 -14.76 9.26
C VAL A 189 -13.83 -13.25 9.21
N CYS A 190 -13.26 -12.57 8.22
CA CYS A 190 -13.46 -11.12 8.03
C CYS A 190 -14.79 -10.80 7.32
N GLY A 191 -15.31 -9.58 7.51
CA GLY A 191 -16.43 -9.05 6.74
C GLY A 191 -17.76 -8.97 7.48
N ALA A 192 -17.87 -9.58 8.67
CA ALA A 192 -19.08 -9.44 9.47
C ALA A 192 -19.33 -7.99 9.91
N GLY A 193 -20.60 -7.59 9.99
CA GLY A 193 -21.02 -6.27 10.46
C GLY A 193 -20.52 -5.97 11.88
N ARG A 194 -20.57 -6.98 12.75
CA ARG A 194 -20.15 -6.95 14.16
C ARG A 194 -19.47 -8.27 14.52
N SER A 195 -18.23 -8.19 15.00
CA SER A 195 -17.39 -9.35 15.27
C SER A 195 -16.87 -9.35 16.71
N LEU A 196 -16.99 -10.48 17.40
CA LEU A 196 -16.36 -10.76 18.68
C LEU A 196 -15.42 -11.96 18.57
N TYR A 197 -14.18 -11.77 18.99
CA TYR A 197 -13.24 -12.85 19.24
C TYR A 197 -12.99 -12.90 20.75
N GLU A 198 -13.25 -14.04 21.38
CA GLU A 198 -13.16 -14.25 22.82
C GLU A 198 -12.19 -15.41 23.09
N HIS A 199 -11.15 -15.20 23.90
CA HIS A 199 -10.16 -16.23 24.22
C HIS A 199 -9.53 -16.89 22.98
N CYS A 200 -9.31 -16.12 21.91
CA CYS A 200 -8.78 -16.65 20.65
C CYS A 200 -7.27 -16.42 20.52
N HIS A 201 -6.61 -17.27 19.73
CA HIS A 201 -5.19 -17.15 19.42
C HIS A 201 -4.96 -16.97 17.91
N PHE A 202 -4.05 -16.06 17.54
CA PHE A 202 -3.78 -15.70 16.14
C PHE A 202 -2.30 -15.80 15.81
N GLU A 203 -1.96 -16.54 14.76
CA GLU A 203 -0.61 -16.58 14.19
C GLU A 203 -0.61 -15.95 12.80
N GLN A 204 0.16 -14.87 12.60
CA GLN A 204 0.04 -14.06 11.39
C GLN A 204 1.25 -13.22 11.02
N THR A 205 1.22 -12.67 9.81
CA THR A 205 2.10 -11.59 9.34
C THR A 205 1.29 -10.34 9.01
N ASP A 206 1.46 -9.74 7.82
CA ASP A 206 0.75 -8.53 7.41
C ASP A 206 -0.67 -8.78 6.90
N ASP A 207 -1.48 -7.71 6.89
CA ASP A 207 -2.80 -7.61 6.24
C ASP A 207 -3.79 -8.72 6.65
N ALA A 208 -3.72 -9.15 7.91
CA ALA A 208 -4.19 -10.43 8.40
C ALA A 208 -5.46 -10.38 9.27
N LEU A 209 -5.65 -9.37 10.12
CA LEU A 209 -6.77 -9.27 11.06
C LEU A 209 -7.98 -8.51 10.50
N ASN A 210 -9.14 -8.72 11.14
CA ASN A 210 -10.34 -7.92 10.91
C ASN A 210 -10.16 -6.50 11.49
N GLY A 211 -10.27 -5.48 10.63
CA GLY A 211 -10.12 -4.06 10.97
C GLY A 211 -11.32 -3.40 11.65
N ASN A 212 -12.43 -4.11 11.85
CA ASN A 212 -13.59 -3.66 12.61
C ASN A 212 -14.15 -4.80 13.47
N ALA A 213 -13.52 -5.03 14.62
CA ALA A 213 -13.84 -6.13 15.53
C ALA A 213 -13.49 -5.81 16.97
N VAL A 214 -14.11 -6.56 17.89
CA VAL A 214 -13.75 -6.59 19.31
C VAL A 214 -12.99 -7.89 19.58
N TYR A 215 -11.76 -7.76 20.07
CA TYR A 215 -10.93 -8.86 20.54
C TYR A 215 -10.88 -8.79 22.07
N LEU A 216 -11.33 -9.86 22.72
CA LEU A 216 -11.40 -9.97 24.17
C LEU A 216 -10.57 -11.18 24.63
N ASP A 217 -9.65 -10.94 25.56
CA ASP A 217 -8.81 -11.99 26.15
C ASP A 217 -8.04 -12.82 25.10
N CYS A 218 -7.64 -12.17 24.00
CA CYS A 218 -6.99 -12.82 22.86
C CYS A 218 -5.45 -12.73 22.92
N GLU A 219 -4.80 -13.69 22.28
CA GLU A 219 -3.34 -13.75 22.13
C GLU A 219 -2.92 -13.66 20.66
N PHE A 220 -1.85 -12.91 20.39
CA PHE A 220 -1.37 -12.69 19.03
C PHE A 220 0.13 -12.96 18.91
N ASP A 221 0.50 -13.82 17.98
CA ASP A 221 1.86 -14.00 17.51
C ASP A 221 2.08 -13.21 16.22
N PHE A 222 2.76 -12.07 16.34
CA PHE A 222 3.10 -11.19 15.23
C PHE A 222 4.46 -11.58 14.62
N TYR A 223 4.42 -12.22 13.45
CA TYR A 223 5.61 -12.52 12.64
C TYR A 223 5.95 -11.40 11.65
N SER A 224 5.19 -10.28 11.65
CA SER A 224 5.46 -9.06 10.90
C SER A 224 4.78 -7.85 11.51
N GLY A 225 5.02 -6.67 10.93
CA GLY A 225 4.75 -5.37 11.57
C GLY A 225 3.44 -4.69 11.22
N MET A 226 2.56 -5.26 10.40
CA MET A 226 1.31 -4.58 9.98
C MET A 226 0.12 -5.54 9.93
N PRO A 227 -0.40 -6.04 11.08
CA PRO A 227 -1.40 -7.10 11.12
C PRO A 227 -2.77 -6.66 10.58
N ILE A 228 -3.12 -5.37 10.59
CA ILE A 228 -4.36 -4.86 9.96
C ILE A 228 -3.99 -4.01 8.74
N TYR A 229 -4.59 -4.28 7.59
CA TYR A 229 -4.40 -3.40 6.42
C TYR A 229 -4.93 -1.97 6.71
N GLN A 230 -6.21 -1.89 7.06
CA GLN A 230 -6.90 -0.67 7.47
C GLN A 230 -7.90 -1.00 8.58
N ALA A 231 -7.96 -0.19 9.63
CA ALA A 231 -9.08 -0.25 10.55
C ALA A 231 -10.25 0.58 9.99
N SER A 232 -11.42 -0.03 9.85
CA SER A 232 -12.60 0.53 9.19
C SER A 232 -13.73 0.82 10.18
N GLY A 233 -14.72 1.63 9.79
CA GLY A 233 -15.78 2.04 10.71
C GLY A 233 -15.22 2.80 11.90
N THR A 234 -15.58 2.41 13.11
CA THR A 234 -15.02 2.96 14.35
C THR A 234 -13.73 2.27 14.81
N GLY A 235 -13.21 1.31 14.03
CA GLY A 235 -11.91 0.69 14.23
C GLY A 235 -11.93 -0.65 14.95
N ALA A 236 -10.73 -1.14 15.33
CA ALA A 236 -10.57 -2.38 16.07
C ALA A 236 -10.32 -2.12 17.56
N VAL A 237 -10.92 -2.93 18.43
CA VAL A 237 -10.86 -2.81 19.89
C VAL A 237 -10.22 -4.07 20.46
N PHE A 238 -9.15 -3.89 21.23
CA PHE A 238 -8.47 -4.96 21.94
C PHE A 238 -8.66 -4.75 23.44
N LEU A 239 -9.29 -5.73 24.09
CA LEU A 239 -9.61 -5.76 25.50
C LEU A 239 -8.84 -6.93 26.13
N ASN A 240 -7.97 -6.63 27.10
CA ASN A 240 -7.17 -7.63 27.81
C ASN A 240 -6.37 -8.59 26.90
N CYS A 241 -5.81 -8.06 25.80
CA CYS A 241 -5.10 -8.88 24.83
C CYS A 241 -3.60 -8.94 25.14
N THR A 242 -2.95 -10.01 24.70
CA THR A 242 -1.50 -10.19 24.80
C THR A 242 -0.86 -10.28 23.42
N PHE A 243 0.18 -9.48 23.18
CA PHE A 243 0.89 -9.42 21.90
C PHE A 243 2.31 -9.95 22.03
N HIS A 244 2.68 -10.94 21.21
CA HIS A 244 4.01 -11.50 21.11
C HIS A 244 4.65 -11.09 19.78
N CYS A 245 5.68 -10.26 19.84
CA CYS A 245 6.44 -9.84 18.66
C CYS A 245 7.51 -10.89 18.32
N LYS A 246 7.30 -11.67 17.25
CA LYS A 246 8.18 -12.78 16.81
C LYS A 246 9.16 -12.33 15.70
N TYR A 247 9.75 -11.15 15.85
CA TYR A 247 10.70 -10.60 14.87
C TYR A 247 12.04 -11.35 14.85
N PRO A 248 12.78 -11.30 13.73
CA PRO A 248 14.17 -11.77 13.69
C PRO A 248 15.02 -11.09 14.77
N GLN A 249 15.90 -11.86 15.41
CA GLN A 249 16.87 -11.36 16.40
C GLN A 249 18.15 -10.91 15.69
N ASP A 250 18.04 -9.88 14.86
CA ASP A 250 19.15 -9.35 14.04
C ASP A 250 19.83 -8.12 14.64
N GLY A 251 19.38 -7.67 15.83
CA GLY A 251 19.91 -6.51 16.53
C GLY A 251 19.40 -5.17 16.01
N GLU A 252 18.53 -5.18 15.00
CA GLU A 252 17.88 -3.99 14.44
C GLU A 252 16.60 -3.61 15.20
N THR A 253 16.22 -2.34 15.08
CA THR A 253 14.92 -1.88 15.60
C THR A 253 13.82 -2.18 14.58
N HIS A 254 12.86 -3.03 14.96
CA HIS A 254 11.69 -3.37 14.14
C HIS A 254 10.50 -2.52 14.55
N ALA A 255 9.90 -1.81 13.60
CA ALA A 255 8.66 -1.07 13.85
C ALA A 255 7.46 -2.03 13.80
N GLN A 256 6.72 -2.12 14.91
CA GLN A 256 5.42 -2.79 14.97
C GLN A 256 4.33 -1.73 14.84
N TYR A 257 3.62 -1.73 13.71
CA TYR A 257 2.39 -0.96 13.54
C TYR A 257 1.18 -1.84 13.84
N PHE A 258 0.05 -1.24 14.21
CA PHE A 258 -1.23 -1.97 14.21
C PHE A 258 -1.87 -1.96 12.83
N THR A 259 -1.77 -0.84 12.11
CA THR A 259 -2.39 -0.65 10.79
C THR A 259 -1.38 -0.22 9.74
N LYS A 260 -1.60 -0.62 8.48
CA LYS A 260 -0.74 -0.26 7.34
C LYS A 260 -1.08 1.09 6.71
N VAL A 261 -2.37 1.42 6.67
CA VAL A 261 -2.89 2.66 6.05
C VAL A 261 -3.59 3.58 7.05
N GLY A 262 -3.66 3.19 8.32
CA GLY A 262 -4.35 3.93 9.38
C GLY A 262 -5.73 3.37 9.72
N GLY A 263 -6.48 4.20 10.44
CA GLY A 263 -7.74 3.83 11.09
C GLY A 263 -7.58 3.72 12.61
N GLN A 264 -8.68 3.93 13.33
CA GLN A 264 -8.70 4.00 14.78
C GLN A 264 -8.44 2.63 15.42
N ILE A 265 -7.65 2.60 16.49
CA ILE A 265 -7.44 1.42 17.34
C ILE A 265 -7.71 1.82 18.79
N ALA A 266 -8.31 0.91 19.57
CA ALA A 266 -8.40 1.03 21.02
C ALA A 266 -7.67 -0.15 21.68
N LEU A 267 -6.71 0.15 22.57
CA LEU A 267 -5.97 -0.84 23.36
C LEU A 267 -6.27 -0.66 24.85
N ILE A 268 -6.97 -1.62 25.44
CA ILE A 268 -7.47 -1.53 26.81
C ILE A 268 -6.96 -2.73 27.60
N ASP A 269 -6.35 -2.47 28.76
CA ASP A 269 -5.83 -3.50 29.69
C ASP A 269 -4.92 -4.54 28.98
N SER A 270 -4.28 -4.17 27.87
CA SER A 270 -3.53 -5.09 27.01
C SER A 270 -2.02 -5.02 27.25
N SER A 271 -1.30 -6.09 26.92
CA SER A 271 0.14 -6.21 27.20
C SER A 271 0.95 -6.69 26.01
N PHE A 272 2.21 -6.26 25.92
CA PHE A 272 3.19 -6.85 25.03
C PHE A 272 4.09 -7.78 25.82
N ALA A 273 4.23 -9.02 25.38
CA ALA A 273 5.02 -10.04 26.05
C ALA A 273 6.34 -10.28 25.30
N GLY A 274 7.44 -10.42 26.06
CA GLY A 274 8.70 -10.99 25.54
C GLY A 274 9.60 -10.03 24.75
N LEU A 275 9.65 -8.75 25.10
CA LEU A 275 10.52 -7.75 24.47
C LEU A 275 12.01 -7.65 24.90
N PRO A 276 12.58 -8.40 25.88
CA PRO A 276 13.88 -8.01 26.47
C PRO A 276 15.07 -7.87 25.51
N ASP A 277 15.07 -8.53 24.36
CA ASP A 277 16.17 -8.47 23.38
C ASP A 277 15.75 -7.91 22.00
N THR A 278 14.45 -7.77 21.75
CA THR A 278 13.94 -7.21 20.50
C THR A 278 13.77 -5.70 20.64
N LYS A 279 14.52 -4.92 19.86
CA LYS A 279 14.27 -3.48 19.72
C LYS A 279 12.97 -3.27 18.94
N VAL A 280 11.80 -3.39 19.58
CA VAL A 280 10.51 -3.14 18.90
C VAL A 280 10.02 -1.74 19.21
N ALA A 281 9.73 -0.96 18.17
CA ALA A 281 9.04 0.32 18.30
C ALA A 281 7.56 0.15 17.94
N VAL A 282 6.69 0.12 18.95
CA VAL A 282 5.23 0.02 18.74
C VAL A 282 4.67 1.38 18.36
N LEU A 283 3.95 1.42 17.24
CA LEU A 283 3.36 2.60 16.61
C LEU A 283 1.94 2.25 16.08
N TRP A 284 1.13 3.24 15.73
CA TRP A 284 -0.23 3.01 15.24
C TRP A 284 -0.30 2.68 13.74
N THR A 285 0.35 3.52 12.94
CA THR A 285 0.47 3.42 11.48
C THR A 285 1.72 4.15 11.02
N LYS A 286 2.19 3.86 9.81
CA LYS A 286 3.42 4.43 9.26
C LYS A 286 3.29 5.91 8.88
N TYR A 287 2.14 6.28 8.32
CA TYR A 287 1.84 7.64 7.86
C TYR A 287 0.52 8.10 8.48
N PRO A 288 0.54 8.52 9.76
CA PRO A 288 -0.69 8.89 10.45
C PRO A 288 -1.25 10.21 9.92
N SER A 289 -2.56 10.23 9.66
CA SER A 289 -3.28 11.49 9.40
C SER A 289 -3.40 12.31 10.69
N VAL A 290 -3.47 13.63 10.57
CA VAL A 290 -3.79 14.55 11.68
C VAL A 290 -5.12 14.19 12.37
N ALA A 291 -6.06 13.62 11.62
CA ALA A 291 -7.37 13.19 12.11
C ALA A 291 -7.29 11.92 12.97
N LEU A 292 -6.23 11.12 12.84
CA LEU A 292 -6.07 9.86 13.55
C LEU A 292 -5.89 10.11 15.05
N LYS A 293 -6.74 9.44 15.84
CA LYS A 293 -6.64 9.33 17.30
C LYS A 293 -6.94 7.89 17.70
N CYS A 294 -5.97 7.23 18.29
CA CYS A 294 -6.10 5.91 18.88
C CYS A 294 -6.21 6.03 20.40
N TYR A 295 -7.00 5.16 21.02
CA TYR A 295 -7.28 5.23 22.45
C TYR A 295 -6.51 4.15 23.19
N GLN A 296 -5.98 4.49 24.37
CA GLN A 296 -5.35 3.49 25.23
C GLN A 296 -5.71 3.66 26.70
N ALA A 297 -5.81 2.56 27.41
CA ALA A 297 -5.90 2.51 28.87
C ALA A 297 -5.13 1.31 29.40
N ASN A 298 -4.31 1.53 30.44
CA ASN A 298 -3.55 0.49 31.15
C ASN A 298 -2.82 -0.50 30.21
N VAL A 299 -2.08 0.01 29.23
CA VAL A 299 -1.26 -0.81 28.32
C VAL A 299 0.13 -1.00 28.92
N THR A 300 0.68 -2.21 28.84
CA THR A 300 1.94 -2.56 29.53
C THR A 300 2.98 -3.21 28.62
N TYR A 301 4.25 -2.93 28.94
CA TYR A 301 5.43 -3.70 28.59
C TYR A 301 5.88 -4.54 29.80
N PRO A 302 6.74 -5.56 29.63
CA PRO A 302 7.28 -6.34 30.74
C PRO A 302 7.95 -5.48 31.82
N GLU A 303 8.57 -4.37 31.41
CA GLU A 303 9.27 -3.40 32.26
C GLU A 303 8.38 -2.31 32.88
N GLY A 304 7.09 -2.21 32.52
CA GLY A 304 6.18 -1.21 33.08
C GLY A 304 5.07 -0.74 32.15
N LEU A 305 4.53 0.45 32.39
CA LEU A 305 3.48 1.02 31.53
C LEU A 305 4.04 1.37 30.15
N PHE A 306 3.25 1.06 29.12
CA PHE A 306 3.53 1.44 27.75
C PHE A 306 3.36 2.95 27.58
N THR A 307 4.43 3.64 27.18
CA THR A 307 4.36 5.01 26.68
C THR A 307 4.75 4.98 25.20
N PRO A 308 3.87 5.43 24.29
CA PRO A 308 4.23 5.53 22.88
C PRO A 308 5.49 6.38 22.68
N PRO A 309 6.32 6.09 21.66
CA PRO A 309 7.40 6.99 21.27
C PRO A 309 6.85 8.40 20.98
N GLU A 310 7.66 9.46 21.18
CA GLU A 310 7.26 10.88 20.98
C GLU A 310 6.58 11.13 19.63
N VAL A 311 7.05 10.45 18.57
CA VAL A 311 6.47 10.51 17.21
C VAL A 311 5.03 9.97 17.09
N ALA A 312 4.54 9.20 18.07
CA ALA A 312 3.18 8.66 18.12
C ALA A 312 2.31 9.36 19.18
N ASP A 313 2.87 10.27 19.97
CA ASP A 313 2.18 10.90 21.10
C ASP A 313 0.97 11.73 20.65
N SER A 314 1.10 12.50 19.56
CA SER A 314 0.02 13.32 18.98
C SER A 314 -1.18 12.52 18.42
N HIS A 315 -1.01 11.20 18.24
CA HIS A 315 -2.04 10.29 17.75
C HIS A 315 -2.58 9.36 18.85
N THR A 316 -2.04 9.44 20.06
CA THR A 316 -2.44 8.60 21.19
C THR A 316 -3.25 9.41 22.19
N VAL A 317 -4.39 8.86 22.61
CA VAL A 317 -5.23 9.45 23.63
C VAL A 317 -5.36 8.48 24.79
N GLY A 318 -4.67 8.79 25.90
CA GLY A 318 -4.87 8.10 27.17
C GLY A 318 -6.28 8.35 27.72
N ILE A 319 -6.98 7.29 28.13
CA ILE A 319 -8.37 7.38 28.62
C ILE A 319 -8.57 6.86 30.06
N ASP A 320 -7.54 6.40 30.77
CA ASP A 320 -7.66 5.82 32.12
C ASP A 320 -8.48 6.65 33.12
N GLU A 321 -8.38 7.98 33.04
CA GLU A 321 -9.06 8.93 33.91
C GLU A 321 -10.21 9.69 33.21
N LYS A 322 -10.61 9.24 32.01
CA LYS A 322 -11.64 9.90 31.19
C LYS A 322 -12.94 9.10 31.20
N MET A 323 -14.07 9.80 31.07
CA MET A 323 -15.38 9.15 30.96
C MET A 323 -15.47 8.22 29.73
N LEU A 324 -14.69 8.48 28.69
CA LEU A 324 -14.58 7.62 27.51
C LEU A 324 -14.16 6.18 27.84
N ALA A 325 -13.42 5.93 28.94
CA ALA A 325 -13.10 4.57 29.38
C ALA A 325 -14.35 3.69 29.55
N GLU A 326 -15.48 4.29 29.97
CA GLU A 326 -16.74 3.59 30.20
C GLU A 326 -17.36 3.02 28.91
N ALA A 327 -16.94 3.48 27.74
CA ALA A 327 -17.31 2.87 26.45
C ALA A 327 -16.74 1.46 26.28
N TYR A 328 -15.64 1.15 26.98
CA TYR A 328 -14.86 -0.07 26.84
C TYR A 328 -14.90 -0.96 28.08
N TYR A 329 -14.95 -0.38 29.29
CA TYR A 329 -14.97 -1.15 30.53
C TYR A 329 -15.61 -0.41 31.70
N ILE A 330 -16.08 -1.16 32.70
CA ILE A 330 -16.55 -0.66 33.99
C ILE A 330 -15.74 -1.36 35.08
N ARG A 331 -15.03 -0.59 35.92
CA ARG A 331 -14.35 -1.13 37.11
C ARG A 331 -15.27 -0.99 38.32
N LYS A 332 -15.59 -2.10 38.98
CA LYS A 332 -16.41 -2.12 40.20
C LYS A 332 -15.87 -3.16 41.17
N ASP A 333 -15.67 -2.77 42.42
CA ASP A 333 -15.25 -3.66 43.51
C ASP A 333 -13.95 -4.47 43.23
N GLY A 334 -13.06 -3.93 42.39
CA GLY A 334 -11.81 -4.59 41.98
C GLY A 334 -11.94 -5.53 40.78
N GLU A 335 -13.15 -5.69 40.24
CA GLU A 335 -13.41 -6.44 39.01
C GLU A 335 -13.60 -5.50 37.82
N THR A 336 -13.17 -5.95 36.64
CA THR A 336 -13.39 -5.26 35.37
C THR A 336 -14.48 -5.99 34.59
N VAL A 337 -15.56 -5.28 34.26
CA VAL A 337 -16.58 -5.74 33.31
C VAL A 337 -16.33 -5.04 31.98
N TYR A 338 -15.87 -5.77 30.97
CA TYR A 338 -15.70 -5.25 29.63
C TYR A 338 -17.05 -4.95 28.98
N ASN A 339 -17.21 -3.72 28.48
CA ASN A 339 -18.46 -3.19 27.97
C ASN A 339 -18.72 -3.60 26.52
N VAL A 340 -18.64 -4.91 26.24
CA VAL A 340 -18.89 -5.50 24.93
C VAL A 340 -20.33 -5.21 24.46
N TYR A 341 -21.28 -5.13 25.39
CA TYR A 341 -22.66 -4.75 25.07
C TYR A 341 -22.75 -3.33 24.48
N ASN A 342 -22.00 -2.34 24.98
CA ASN A 342 -21.96 -1.01 24.36
C ASN A 342 -21.38 -1.04 22.94
N LEU A 343 -20.36 -1.88 22.73
CA LEU A 343 -19.68 -2.00 21.44
C LEU A 343 -20.54 -2.74 20.42
N LEU A 344 -21.18 -3.86 20.79
CA LEU A 344 -21.80 -4.78 19.84
C LEU A 344 -23.34 -4.81 19.90
N GLY A 345 -23.96 -4.25 20.95
CA GLY A 345 -25.41 -4.32 21.17
C GLY A 345 -26.25 -3.72 20.04
N GLY A 346 -25.76 -2.66 19.40
CA GLY A 346 -26.40 -2.07 18.23
C GLY A 346 -27.88 -1.70 18.46
N LYS A 347 -28.73 -1.94 17.45
CA LYS A 347 -30.17 -1.66 17.52
C LYS A 347 -31.03 -2.86 17.96
N ASP A 348 -30.43 -4.04 18.00
CA ASP A 348 -31.09 -5.32 18.22
C ASP A 348 -30.63 -6.02 19.51
N ASP A 349 -29.96 -5.28 20.40
CA ASP A 349 -29.52 -5.72 21.71
C ASP A 349 -28.65 -6.99 21.69
N TRP A 350 -27.78 -7.14 20.67
CA TRP A 350 -26.91 -8.30 20.57
C TRP A 350 -25.94 -8.37 21.77
N ASP A 351 -26.12 -9.39 22.60
CA ASP A 351 -25.40 -9.57 23.86
C ASP A 351 -24.68 -10.93 23.90
N PRO A 352 -23.55 -11.08 23.19
CA PRO A 352 -22.84 -12.36 23.09
C PRO A 352 -22.23 -12.82 24.43
N LEU A 353 -22.02 -11.91 25.38
CA LEU A 353 -21.48 -12.24 26.72
C LEU A 353 -22.54 -12.40 27.80
N GLY A 354 -23.81 -12.07 27.50
CA GLY A 354 -24.90 -12.11 28.47
C GLY A 354 -24.78 -11.08 29.61
N ASN A 355 -24.00 -10.01 29.42
CA ASN A 355 -23.73 -9.01 30.46
C ASN A 355 -24.53 -7.69 30.26
N GLY A 356 -25.41 -7.64 29.26
CA GLY A 356 -26.14 -6.42 28.88
C GLY A 356 -27.03 -5.85 29.98
N GLU A 357 -27.61 -6.67 30.87
CA GLU A 357 -28.40 -6.16 32.01
C GLU A 357 -27.54 -5.33 32.98
N VAL A 358 -26.31 -5.78 33.26
CA VAL A 358 -25.37 -5.07 34.15
C VAL A 358 -25.00 -3.72 33.54
N ILE A 359 -24.69 -3.69 32.25
CA ILE A 359 -24.34 -2.47 31.51
C ILE A 359 -25.51 -1.48 31.46
N ARG A 360 -26.73 -1.97 31.16
CA ARG A 360 -27.95 -1.14 31.14
C ARG A 360 -28.25 -0.54 32.50
N PHE A 361 -28.13 -1.32 33.57
CA PHE A 361 -28.34 -0.84 34.94
C PHE A 361 -27.32 0.24 35.33
N ALA A 362 -26.08 0.13 34.85
CA ALA A 362 -25.04 1.14 35.05
C ALA A 362 -25.21 2.40 34.17
N GLY A 363 -26.15 2.39 33.22
CA GLY A 363 -26.39 3.50 32.28
C GLY A 363 -25.25 3.72 31.30
N LYS A 364 -24.46 2.67 31.00
CA LYS A 364 -23.24 2.76 30.17
C LYS A 364 -23.46 2.20 28.75
N THR A 365 -24.57 2.60 28.14
CA THR A 365 -24.98 2.17 26.79
C THR A 365 -24.95 3.34 25.80
N ASP A 366 -24.75 3.03 24.52
CA ASP A 366 -24.64 4.00 23.43
C ASP A 366 -23.60 5.13 23.66
N ILE A 367 -22.50 4.80 24.32
CA ILE A 367 -21.36 5.70 24.48
C ILE A 367 -20.57 5.70 23.16
N PRO A 368 -20.39 6.87 22.52
CA PRO A 368 -19.64 6.97 21.26
C PRO A 368 -18.17 6.61 21.45
N THR A 369 -17.58 5.99 20.43
CA THR A 369 -16.18 5.56 20.42
C THR A 369 -15.33 6.31 19.41
N GLN A 370 -15.92 7.13 18.53
CA GLN A 370 -15.20 7.87 17.50
C GLN A 370 -15.76 9.29 17.34
N LEU A 371 -14.87 10.27 17.11
CA LEU A 371 -15.20 11.63 16.69
C LEU A 371 -14.55 11.90 15.32
N LEU A 372 -15.32 12.44 14.39
CA LEU A 372 -14.87 12.78 13.04
C LEU A 372 -15.22 14.23 12.69
N LEU A 373 -14.39 14.87 11.87
CA LEU A 373 -14.73 16.09 11.13
C LEU A 373 -15.17 15.73 9.71
N GLU A 374 -15.85 16.66 9.03
CA GLU A 374 -16.31 16.45 7.64
C GLU A 374 -15.17 16.41 6.61
N SER A 375 -13.98 16.88 6.97
CA SER A 375 -12.75 16.83 6.17
C SER A 375 -11.53 16.80 7.08
N GLU A 376 -10.42 16.24 6.59
CA GLU A 376 -9.11 16.27 7.26
C GLU A 376 -8.30 17.53 6.90
N ALA A 377 -8.77 18.32 5.93
CA ALA A 377 -8.20 19.60 5.57
C ALA A 377 -9.29 20.61 5.18
N PHE A 378 -9.09 21.87 5.58
CA PHE A 378 -9.95 23.00 5.26
C PHE A 378 -9.12 24.15 4.68
N GLU A 379 -9.73 24.95 3.81
CA GLU A 379 -9.06 26.08 3.17
C GLU A 379 -9.71 27.40 3.61
N LEU A 380 -8.87 28.37 3.99
CA LEU A 380 -9.24 29.75 4.29
C LEU A 380 -8.46 30.68 3.38
N GLU A 381 -9.12 31.66 2.78
CA GLU A 381 -8.45 32.70 1.98
C GLU A 381 -8.42 34.01 2.76
N ALA A 382 -7.27 34.69 2.77
CA ALA A 382 -7.14 36.00 3.39
C ALA A 382 -8.09 37.02 2.72
N GLY A 383 -9.00 37.60 3.51
CA GLY A 383 -10.08 38.47 3.01
C GLY A 383 -11.30 37.71 2.42
N GLY A 384 -11.31 36.39 2.52
CA GLY A 384 -12.42 35.51 2.14
C GLY A 384 -13.53 35.43 3.18
N SER A 385 -14.52 34.55 2.92
CA SER A 385 -15.64 34.29 3.83
C SER A 385 -15.26 33.29 4.93
N SER A 386 -16.02 33.29 6.03
CA SER A 386 -15.90 32.24 7.05
C SER A 386 -16.36 30.88 6.52
N ILE A 387 -15.80 29.82 7.10
CA ILE A 387 -16.17 28.42 6.79
C ILE A 387 -16.81 27.77 8.00
N ASN A 388 -17.84 26.96 7.77
CA ASN A 388 -18.54 26.22 8.83
C ASN A 388 -17.96 24.80 8.91
N ILE A 389 -17.52 24.42 10.10
CA ILE A 389 -16.95 23.11 10.39
C ILE A 389 -17.91 22.30 11.23
N LYS A 390 -18.15 21.05 10.85
CA LYS A 390 -19.02 20.11 11.57
C LYS A 390 -18.28 18.87 12.04
N GLY A 391 -18.52 18.48 13.29
CA GLY A 391 -18.06 17.22 13.86
C GLY A 391 -19.22 16.24 14.10
N LYS A 392 -18.91 14.94 14.13
CA LYS A 392 -19.86 13.84 14.38
C LYS A 392 -19.26 12.83 15.35
N CYS A 393 -20.04 12.42 16.36
CA CYS A 393 -19.67 11.35 17.27
C CYS A 393 -20.43 10.07 16.91
N LEU A 394 -19.73 8.94 16.79
CA LEU A 394 -20.29 7.66 16.37
C LEU A 394 -20.14 6.61 17.48
N THR A 395 -21.19 5.83 17.73
CA THR A 395 -21.09 4.55 18.46
C THR A 395 -20.33 3.52 17.61
N PHE A 396 -19.91 2.42 18.22
CA PHE A 396 -19.13 1.39 17.53
C PHE A 396 -19.85 0.79 16.30
N ASP A 397 -21.18 0.68 16.36
CA ASP A 397 -22.03 0.26 15.24
C ASP A 397 -22.35 1.39 14.23
N GLY A 398 -21.70 2.56 14.36
CA GLY A 398 -21.78 3.69 13.41
C GLY A 398 -22.98 4.62 13.57
N ARG A 399 -23.77 4.52 14.66
CA ARG A 399 -24.89 5.46 14.89
C ARG A 399 -24.37 6.80 15.40
N GLU A 400 -24.86 7.88 14.81
CA GLU A 400 -24.51 9.24 15.24
C GLU A 400 -25.18 9.59 16.58
N ARG A 401 -24.38 10.19 17.47
CA ARG A 401 -24.81 10.68 18.78
C ARG A 401 -24.48 12.15 18.90
N LYS A 402 -25.41 12.91 19.49
CA LYS A 402 -25.20 14.32 19.79
C LYS A 402 -24.25 14.44 20.98
N CYS A 403 -23.13 15.13 20.77
CA CYS A 403 -22.15 15.44 21.78
C CYS A 403 -21.78 16.92 21.65
N GLU A 404 -21.40 17.53 22.77
CA GLU A 404 -20.79 18.86 22.76
C GLU A 404 -19.32 18.76 22.34
N ILE A 405 -18.96 19.42 21.25
CA ILE A 405 -17.63 19.41 20.66
C ILE A 405 -16.98 20.77 20.87
N HIS A 406 -15.78 20.74 21.45
CA HIS A 406 -14.94 21.91 21.68
C HIS A 406 -13.85 21.94 20.61
N PHE A 407 -13.74 23.07 19.92
CA PHE A 407 -12.78 23.29 18.84
C PHE A 407 -11.66 24.21 19.32
N LYS A 408 -10.42 23.92 18.90
CA LYS A 408 -9.23 24.72 19.19
C LYS A 408 -8.33 24.75 17.96
N ILE A 409 -7.63 25.86 17.73
CA ILE A 409 -6.59 25.97 16.71
C ILE A 409 -5.22 25.98 17.40
N GLU A 410 -4.27 25.27 16.83
CA GLU A 410 -2.88 25.15 17.30
C GLU A 410 -1.91 25.35 16.13
N GLY A 411 -0.71 25.86 16.42
CA GLY A 411 0.31 26.15 15.41
C GLY A 411 0.60 27.64 15.25
N ASP A 412 1.61 27.93 14.43
CA ASP A 412 2.03 29.30 14.15
C ASP A 412 0.92 30.02 13.38
N SER A 413 0.51 31.20 13.86
CA SER A 413 -0.67 31.95 13.38
C SER A 413 -2.04 31.49 13.88
N ALA A 414 -2.14 30.63 14.89
CA ALA A 414 -3.42 30.29 15.53
C ALA A 414 -4.23 31.54 15.96
N ASP A 415 -3.54 32.58 16.44
CA ASP A 415 -4.15 33.85 16.86
C ASP A 415 -4.85 34.61 15.71
N SER A 416 -4.49 34.30 14.45
CA SER A 416 -5.09 34.91 13.25
C SER A 416 -6.49 34.36 12.94
N ILE A 417 -6.89 33.24 13.55
CA ILE A 417 -8.21 32.63 13.35
C ILE A 417 -9.12 32.91 14.57
N GLU A 418 -10.37 33.26 14.30
CA GLU A 418 -11.46 33.30 15.26
C GLU A 418 -12.35 32.06 15.09
N ILE A 419 -12.68 31.43 16.21
CA ILE A 419 -13.63 30.31 16.28
C ILE A 419 -14.92 30.83 16.90
N GLN A 420 -16.02 30.79 16.15
CA GLN A 420 -17.35 31.15 16.65
C GLN A 420 -18.23 29.92 16.73
N ARG A 421 -18.74 29.60 17.92
CA ARG A 421 -19.63 28.45 18.10
C ARG A 421 -20.96 28.69 17.39
N VAL A 422 -21.40 27.73 16.57
CA VAL A 422 -22.71 27.75 15.88
C VAL A 422 -23.70 26.85 16.58
N SER A 423 -23.27 25.64 16.98
CA SER A 423 -24.11 24.66 17.67
C SER A 423 -23.27 23.80 18.62
N GLU A 424 -23.85 22.73 19.18
CA GLU A 424 -23.11 21.77 20.00
C GLU A 424 -22.03 21.01 19.22
N GLY A 425 -22.21 20.78 17.92
CA GLY A 425 -21.27 20.01 17.09
C GLY A 425 -20.62 20.79 15.97
N SER A 426 -20.71 22.12 15.96
CA SER A 426 -20.20 22.93 14.84
C SER A 426 -19.72 24.32 15.24
N CYS A 427 -18.72 24.82 14.50
CA CYS A 427 -18.17 26.16 14.64
C CYS A 427 -17.96 26.83 13.27
N LEU A 428 -17.88 28.16 13.26
CA LEU A 428 -17.37 28.94 12.14
C LEU A 428 -15.90 29.27 12.40
N LEU A 429 -15.06 29.07 11.40
CA LEU A 429 -13.69 29.58 11.37
C LEU A 429 -13.64 30.82 10.48
N GLN A 430 -13.04 31.90 10.99
CA GLN A 430 -12.86 33.15 10.26
C GLN A 430 -11.46 33.72 10.51
N LEU A 431 -10.82 34.25 9.48
CA LEU A 431 -9.58 35.00 9.64
C LEU A 431 -9.86 36.40 10.21
N LYS A 432 -9.11 36.78 11.25
CA LYS A 432 -9.15 38.11 11.89
C LYS A 432 -8.40 39.15 11.07
N ASP A 433 -7.29 38.77 10.45
CA ASP A 433 -6.45 39.63 9.60
C ASP A 433 -6.45 39.13 8.16
N SER A 434 -6.50 40.07 7.23
CA SER A 434 -6.39 39.84 5.79
C SER A 434 -4.95 40.00 5.26
N ASN A 435 -3.99 40.38 6.12
CA ASN A 435 -2.59 40.60 5.76
C ASN A 435 -1.72 39.34 5.97
N ILE A 436 -2.17 38.19 5.50
CA ILE A 436 -1.35 36.97 5.43
C ILE A 436 -0.67 36.95 4.05
N ASP A 437 0.67 36.93 4.02
CA ASP A 437 1.49 37.11 2.82
C ASP A 437 2.22 35.85 2.34
N HIS A 438 2.00 34.72 2.99
CA HIS A 438 2.48 33.42 2.56
C HIS A 438 1.48 32.36 2.97
N GLU A 439 1.51 31.22 2.28
CA GLU A 439 0.69 30.08 2.67
C GLU A 439 1.11 29.59 4.06
N THR A 440 0.14 29.43 4.95
CA THR A 440 0.35 28.97 6.32
C THR A 440 -0.57 27.79 6.60
N GLU A 441 -0.09 26.79 7.34
CA GLU A 441 -0.89 25.65 7.76
C GLU A 441 -0.94 25.61 9.30
N VAL A 442 -2.15 25.50 9.85
CA VAL A 442 -2.39 25.31 11.29
C VAL A 442 -3.22 24.04 11.53
N VAL A 443 -3.28 23.57 12.77
CA VAL A 443 -4.04 22.37 13.13
C VAL A 443 -5.30 22.79 13.89
N LEU A 444 -6.46 22.39 13.37
CA LEU A 444 -7.73 22.39 14.10
C LEU A 444 -7.85 21.08 14.89
N THR A 445 -8.02 21.18 16.19
CA THR A 445 -8.37 20.04 17.06
C THR A 445 -9.82 20.16 17.51
N ALA A 446 -10.51 19.03 17.56
CA ALA A 446 -11.86 18.93 18.08
C ALA A 446 -11.92 17.84 19.15
N GLN A 447 -12.59 18.13 20.27
CA GLN A 447 -12.68 17.20 21.40
C GLN A 447 -14.02 17.25 22.12
N THR A 448 -14.48 16.11 22.63
CA THR A 448 -15.64 16.05 23.53
C THR A 448 -15.21 16.08 24.99
N LYS A 449 -16.16 16.37 25.90
CA LYS A 449 -15.91 16.32 27.35
C LYS A 449 -15.54 14.92 27.82
N GLU A 450 -16.11 13.90 27.19
CA GLU A 450 -15.90 12.49 27.53
C GLU A 450 -14.48 12.02 27.21
N GLY A 451 -13.84 12.63 26.21
CA GLY A 451 -12.44 12.35 25.85
C GLY A 451 -12.21 11.97 24.40
N LEU A 452 -13.23 11.99 23.53
CA LEU A 452 -13.05 11.77 22.10
C LEU A 452 -12.29 12.95 21.49
N GLN A 453 -11.47 12.67 20.49
CA GLN A 453 -10.62 13.66 19.84
C GLN A 453 -10.50 13.37 18.34
N THR A 454 -10.25 14.42 17.55
CA THR A 454 -9.86 14.35 16.14
C THR A 454 -9.15 15.65 15.75
N GLY A 455 -8.65 15.73 14.52
CA GLY A 455 -8.00 16.92 14.00
C GLY A 455 -8.10 17.08 12.48
N ALA A 456 -7.79 18.28 12.00
CA ALA A 456 -7.70 18.61 10.58
C ALA A 456 -6.67 19.73 10.36
N TYR A 457 -6.07 19.77 9.18
CA TYR A 457 -5.29 20.93 8.75
C TYR A 457 -6.23 22.07 8.34
N VAL A 458 -5.83 23.30 8.63
CA VAL A 458 -6.45 24.51 8.05
C VAL A 458 -5.36 25.23 7.28
N ARG A 459 -5.46 25.19 5.96
CA ARG A 459 -4.55 25.87 5.03
C ARG A 459 -5.07 27.26 4.77
N ILE A 460 -4.20 28.23 5.03
CA ILE A 460 -4.50 29.64 4.87
C ILE A 460 -3.78 30.15 3.64
N HIS A 461 -4.54 30.50 2.62
CA HIS A 461 -4.00 31.05 1.38
C HIS A 461 -3.90 32.58 1.48
N PRO A 462 -2.76 33.16 1.06
CA PRO A 462 -2.62 34.59 0.99
C PRO A 462 -3.57 35.16 -0.06
N ARG A 463 -3.95 36.42 0.11
CA ARG A 463 -4.77 37.11 -0.89
C ARG A 463 -3.96 37.26 -2.17
N LYS A 464 -4.50 36.78 -3.29
CA LYS A 464 -3.85 36.94 -4.59
C LYS A 464 -3.73 38.41 -4.99
N VAL A 465 -2.55 38.78 -5.50
CA VAL A 465 -2.27 40.09 -6.07
C VAL A 465 -2.18 40.03 -7.60
N ALA A 466 -2.16 41.20 -8.25
CA ALA A 466 -1.99 41.26 -9.70
C ALA A 466 -0.63 40.68 -10.13
N ALA A 467 -0.58 40.14 -11.35
CA ALA A 467 0.63 39.56 -11.91
C ALA A 467 1.80 40.57 -11.97
N PRO A 468 3.04 40.13 -11.70
CA PRO A 468 4.21 40.98 -11.75
C PRO A 468 4.51 41.43 -13.19
N ARG A 469 5.14 42.60 -13.31
CA ARG A 469 5.54 43.15 -14.62
C ARG A 469 7.05 43.07 -14.80
N LEU A 470 7.47 42.49 -15.92
CA LEU A 470 8.89 42.47 -16.30
C LEU A 470 9.43 43.91 -16.42
N THR A 471 10.60 44.17 -15.85
CA THR A 471 11.27 45.48 -15.89
C THR A 471 11.96 45.75 -17.23
N GLY A 472 12.19 44.70 -18.02
CA GLY A 472 12.80 44.76 -19.34
C GLY A 472 12.49 43.50 -20.15
N ASN A 473 12.98 43.48 -21.40
CA ASN A 473 12.85 42.28 -22.23
C ASN A 473 13.75 41.16 -21.68
N PRO A 474 13.24 39.93 -21.55
CA PRO A 474 14.07 38.78 -21.18
C PRO A 474 15.19 38.55 -22.22
N VAL A 475 16.31 38.00 -21.79
CA VAL A 475 17.48 37.69 -22.63
C VAL A 475 17.96 36.27 -22.36
N ILE A 476 18.36 35.55 -23.41
CA ILE A 476 19.01 34.23 -23.31
C ILE A 476 20.49 34.38 -23.67
N CYS A 477 21.37 33.94 -22.78
CA CYS A 477 22.82 33.95 -22.97
C CYS A 477 23.38 32.53 -22.94
N LEU A 478 24.40 32.26 -23.75
CA LEU A 478 25.16 31.00 -23.67
C LEU A 478 26.24 31.11 -22.59
N GLU A 479 26.18 30.23 -21.59
CA GLU A 479 27.17 30.11 -20.51
C GLU A 479 27.73 28.69 -20.51
N GLY A 480 28.94 28.52 -21.07
CA GLY A 480 29.51 27.19 -21.27
C GLY A 480 28.71 26.38 -22.28
N LYS A 481 28.05 25.31 -21.82
CA LYS A 481 27.21 24.40 -22.63
C LYS A 481 25.72 24.50 -22.26
N MET A 482 25.34 25.59 -21.59
CA MET A 482 23.99 25.84 -21.10
C MET A 482 23.50 27.20 -21.56
N LEU A 483 22.20 27.31 -21.86
CA LEU A 483 21.53 28.58 -22.07
C LEU A 483 20.95 29.06 -20.75
N ARG A 484 21.26 30.29 -20.36
CA ARG A 484 20.68 30.96 -19.19
C ARG A 484 19.69 32.02 -19.64
N LEU A 485 18.47 31.91 -19.12
CA LEU A 485 17.43 32.93 -19.25
C LEU A 485 17.57 33.96 -18.11
N SER A 486 17.67 35.24 -18.48
CA SER A 486 17.73 36.36 -17.56
C SER A 486 16.55 37.30 -17.77
N TYR A 487 15.85 37.61 -16.68
CA TYR A 487 14.77 38.59 -16.60
C TYR A 487 14.60 39.03 -15.15
N ASP A 488 13.99 40.20 -14.96
CA ASP A 488 13.61 40.75 -13.66
C ASP A 488 12.18 41.31 -13.76
N PHE A 489 11.49 41.42 -12.63
CA PHE A 489 10.20 42.12 -12.50
C PHE A 489 10.22 43.08 -11.31
N THR A 490 9.25 44.00 -11.28
CA THR A 490 9.22 45.15 -10.37
C THR A 490 9.04 44.80 -8.89
N GLU A 491 8.48 43.63 -8.62
CA GLU A 491 8.09 43.13 -7.31
C GLU A 491 9.28 42.50 -6.58
N ALA A 492 9.51 42.88 -5.32
CA ALA A 492 10.57 42.33 -4.46
C ALA A 492 10.17 40.99 -3.80
N GLU A 493 9.52 40.12 -4.56
CA GLU A 493 8.99 38.83 -4.09
C GLU A 493 9.71 37.65 -4.73
N ASN A 494 9.47 36.44 -4.18
CA ASN A 494 10.06 35.22 -4.72
C ASN A 494 9.54 34.93 -6.13
N ASP A 495 10.44 34.60 -7.05
CA ASP A 495 10.11 34.28 -8.42
C ASP A 495 9.58 32.85 -8.55
N CYS A 496 8.31 32.74 -8.93
CA CYS A 496 7.59 31.49 -9.15
C CYS A 496 7.10 31.41 -10.61
N SER A 497 7.82 32.06 -11.53
CA SER A 497 7.41 32.13 -12.95
C SER A 497 7.41 30.76 -13.61
N ASP A 498 6.40 30.55 -14.46
CA ASP A 498 6.31 29.34 -15.29
C ASP A 498 7.12 29.56 -16.58
N ILE A 499 8.15 28.73 -16.78
CA ILE A 499 9.08 28.80 -17.90
C ILE A 499 8.97 27.50 -18.70
N ILE A 500 8.80 27.66 -20.01
CA ILE A 500 8.80 26.55 -20.95
C ILE A 500 9.88 26.80 -22.01
N TRP A 501 10.79 25.85 -22.16
CA TRP A 501 11.81 25.84 -23.19
C TRP A 501 11.36 25.08 -24.42
N TYR A 502 11.64 25.66 -25.58
CA TYR A 502 11.25 25.12 -26.88
C TYR A 502 12.44 25.03 -27.82
N ARG A 503 12.40 23.98 -28.63
CA ARG A 503 13.19 23.77 -29.84
C ARG A 503 12.34 24.06 -31.08
N SER A 504 12.91 24.70 -32.11
CA SER A 504 12.27 24.92 -33.41
C SER A 504 13.29 24.94 -34.55
N ARG A 505 12.90 24.49 -35.75
CA ARG A 505 13.79 24.51 -36.94
C ARG A 505 13.96 25.91 -37.52
N ASN A 506 13.19 26.89 -37.07
CA ASN A 506 13.28 28.26 -37.54
C ASN A 506 13.14 29.27 -36.39
N ILE A 507 13.73 30.45 -36.55
CA ILE A 507 13.69 31.52 -35.54
C ILE A 507 12.27 32.06 -35.27
N ARG A 508 11.28 31.78 -36.14
CA ARG A 508 9.90 32.22 -35.93
C ARG A 508 9.13 31.32 -34.96
N GLY A 509 9.65 30.13 -34.64
CA GLY A 509 9.01 29.21 -33.70
C GLY A 509 7.69 28.64 -34.22
N GLU A 510 7.56 28.43 -35.53
CA GLU A 510 6.33 27.88 -36.14
C GLU A 510 6.16 26.38 -35.84
N ASP A 511 7.27 25.64 -35.64
CA ASP A 511 7.30 24.23 -35.24
C ASP A 511 7.88 24.06 -33.82
N LYS A 512 7.02 24.27 -32.82
CA LYS A 512 7.42 24.25 -31.40
C LYS A 512 7.50 22.84 -30.85
N ILE A 513 8.66 22.45 -30.34
CA ILE A 513 8.88 21.21 -29.60
C ILE A 513 9.24 21.59 -28.17
N VAL A 514 8.41 21.21 -27.20
CA VAL A 514 8.69 21.43 -25.77
C VAL A 514 9.82 20.52 -25.34
N THR A 515 10.80 21.07 -24.64
CA THR A 515 12.03 20.36 -24.26
C THR A 515 12.27 20.38 -22.75
N ALA A 516 11.96 21.50 -22.09
CA ALA A 516 11.99 21.61 -20.63
C ALA A 516 10.85 22.50 -20.09
N ILE A 517 10.42 22.26 -18.85
CA ILE A 517 9.36 22.97 -18.13
C ILE A 517 9.77 23.25 -16.69
N SER A 518 9.25 24.34 -16.11
CA SER A 518 9.35 24.60 -14.67
C SER A 518 8.64 23.53 -13.84
N GLN A 519 9.21 23.22 -12.67
CA GLN A 519 8.48 22.57 -11.58
C GLN A 519 7.67 23.63 -10.79
N PRO A 520 6.64 23.23 -10.03
CA PRO A 520 5.84 24.16 -9.23
C PRO A 520 6.70 25.07 -8.36
N ASP A 521 6.51 26.38 -8.53
CA ASP A 521 7.23 27.46 -7.83
C ASP A 521 8.76 27.42 -7.96
N GLN A 522 9.29 26.66 -8.93
CA GLN A 522 10.71 26.55 -9.26
C GLN A 522 10.95 26.89 -10.75
N PRO A 523 11.28 28.16 -11.08
CA PRO A 523 11.45 28.59 -12.46
C PRO A 523 12.67 27.93 -13.13
N GLU A 524 12.45 27.24 -14.27
CA GLU A 524 13.51 26.60 -15.06
C GLU A 524 14.31 27.63 -15.87
N LYS A 525 15.23 28.36 -15.22
CA LYS A 525 16.00 29.45 -15.86
C LYS A 525 17.19 28.97 -16.69
N VAL A 526 17.52 27.69 -16.66
CA VAL A 526 18.68 27.12 -17.34
C VAL A 526 18.23 26.00 -18.25
N TYR A 527 18.77 25.95 -19.46
CA TYR A 527 18.57 24.86 -20.41
C TYR A 527 19.90 24.24 -20.80
N ALA A 528 20.08 22.95 -20.53
CA ALA A 528 21.28 22.22 -20.90
C ALA A 528 21.22 21.80 -22.37
N LEU A 529 22.19 22.25 -23.17
CA LEU A 529 22.24 21.91 -24.59
C LEU A 529 22.75 20.48 -24.79
N THR A 530 22.12 19.77 -25.72
CA THR A 530 22.46 18.40 -26.11
C THR A 530 22.78 18.32 -27.60
N GLY A 531 23.36 17.20 -28.03
CA GLY A 531 23.55 16.91 -29.46
C GLY A 531 22.27 17.01 -30.30
N ASP A 532 21.08 16.88 -29.70
CA ASP A 532 19.80 16.97 -30.39
C ASP A 532 19.30 18.41 -30.66
N ASP A 533 19.98 19.39 -30.10
CA ASP A 533 19.69 20.80 -30.32
C ASP A 533 20.45 21.36 -31.54
N VAL A 534 21.49 20.65 -32.02
CA VAL A 534 22.32 21.10 -33.16
C VAL A 534 21.46 21.36 -34.39
N GLY A 535 21.60 22.55 -34.96
CA GLY A 535 20.82 23.01 -36.11
C GLY A 535 19.45 23.62 -35.77
N TYR A 536 19.02 23.55 -34.52
CA TYR A 536 17.76 24.13 -34.05
C TYR A 536 17.96 25.51 -33.40
N TYR A 537 16.90 26.30 -33.38
CA TYR A 537 16.76 27.50 -32.57
C TYR A 537 16.10 27.15 -31.24
N ILE A 538 16.61 27.74 -30.16
CA ILE A 538 16.07 27.58 -28.80
C ILE A 538 15.40 28.88 -28.35
N PHE A 539 14.25 28.79 -27.72
CA PHE A 539 13.56 29.92 -27.12
C PHE A 539 12.79 29.53 -25.87
N ALA A 540 12.62 30.48 -24.95
CA ALA A 540 11.86 30.31 -23.72
C ALA A 540 10.57 31.13 -23.78
N GLN A 541 9.49 30.58 -23.21
CA GLN A 541 8.27 31.31 -22.89
C GLN A 541 8.16 31.44 -21.39
N ILE A 542 7.94 32.66 -20.90
CA ILE A 542 7.88 33.00 -19.48
C ILE A 542 6.50 33.53 -19.19
N ARG A 543 5.83 33.01 -18.16
CA ARG A 543 4.64 33.63 -17.56
C ARG A 543 5.05 34.17 -16.19
N PRO A 544 5.31 35.49 -16.08
CA PRO A 544 5.78 36.09 -14.85
C PRO A 544 4.82 35.81 -13.69
N ARG A 545 5.34 35.32 -12.58
CA ARG A 545 4.54 35.04 -11.38
C ARG A 545 5.42 35.14 -10.13
N THR A 546 4.83 35.63 -9.04
CA THR A 546 5.38 35.52 -7.69
C THR A 546 4.57 34.52 -6.86
N ASN A 547 5.05 34.19 -5.67
CA ASN A 547 4.32 33.32 -4.74
C ASN A 547 2.90 33.82 -4.39
N ARG A 548 2.61 35.12 -4.55
CA ARG A 548 1.29 35.72 -4.26
C ARG A 548 0.51 36.20 -5.47
N SER A 549 1.09 36.20 -6.66
CA SER A 549 0.45 36.83 -7.81
C SER A 549 -0.37 35.84 -8.65
N GLU A 550 -1.32 36.39 -9.42
CA GLU A 550 -1.80 35.69 -10.61
C GLU A 550 -0.69 35.56 -11.66
N TYR A 551 -0.91 34.70 -12.66
CA TYR A 551 0.00 34.56 -13.80
C TYR A 551 -0.07 35.78 -14.73
N GLY A 552 1.09 36.31 -15.10
CA GLY A 552 1.24 37.33 -16.12
C GLY A 552 1.00 36.83 -17.54
N GLU A 553 0.98 37.78 -18.48
CA GLU A 553 0.98 37.46 -19.90
C GLU A 553 2.28 36.75 -20.30
N ALA A 554 2.17 35.81 -21.23
CA ALA A 554 3.32 35.05 -21.71
C ALA A 554 4.23 35.92 -22.58
N VAL A 555 5.52 35.94 -22.24
CA VAL A 555 6.58 36.64 -22.99
C VAL A 555 7.55 35.62 -23.57
N GLN A 556 7.92 35.76 -24.84
CA GLN A 556 8.88 34.88 -25.50
C GLN A 556 10.24 35.54 -25.65
N CYS A 557 11.31 34.78 -25.44
CA CYS A 557 12.69 35.18 -25.64
C CYS A 557 13.41 34.15 -26.51
N PHE A 558 14.13 34.58 -27.55
CA PHE A 558 14.83 33.69 -28.48
C PHE A 558 16.33 33.80 -28.27
N TYR A 559 17.03 32.65 -28.36
CA TYR A 559 18.47 32.66 -28.57
C TYR A 559 18.77 33.09 -30.01
N GLU A 560 19.78 33.94 -30.18
CA GLU A 560 19.99 34.74 -31.40
C GLU A 560 20.37 33.93 -32.66
N LYS A 561 20.83 32.70 -32.50
CA LYS A 561 21.31 31.83 -33.58
C LYS A 561 20.90 30.38 -33.36
N ALA A 562 20.95 29.58 -34.42
CA ALA A 562 20.83 28.14 -34.30
C ALA A 562 22.03 27.55 -33.55
N ILE A 563 21.82 26.48 -32.80
CA ILE A 563 22.86 25.81 -32.02
C ILE A 563 23.84 25.12 -32.97
N SER A 564 25.14 25.33 -32.73
CA SER A 564 26.22 24.72 -33.49
C SER A 564 26.77 23.47 -32.78
N PRO A 565 27.47 22.57 -33.48
CA PRO A 565 28.15 21.44 -32.84
C PRO A 565 29.14 21.85 -31.73
N GLU A 566 29.68 23.07 -31.81
CA GLU A 566 30.63 23.63 -30.84
C GLU A 566 29.97 24.00 -29.51
N ASP A 567 28.64 24.18 -29.50
CA ASP A 567 27.88 24.66 -28.34
C ASP A 567 27.44 23.51 -27.41
N VAL A 568 27.62 22.24 -27.81
CA VAL A 568 27.04 21.07 -27.12
C VAL A 568 28.08 20.01 -26.75
N GLU A 569 27.67 18.99 -25.98
CA GLU A 569 28.38 17.71 -25.83
C GLU A 569 27.65 16.66 -26.68
N THR A 570 28.36 15.91 -27.53
CA THR A 570 27.72 15.20 -28.67
C THR A 570 27.40 13.73 -28.44
N ASP A 571 28.02 13.12 -27.43
CA ASP A 571 28.05 11.66 -27.30
C ASP A 571 27.27 11.16 -26.09
N ARG A 572 26.98 12.04 -25.12
CA ARG A 572 26.28 11.74 -23.88
C ARG A 572 24.99 12.54 -23.77
N ILE A 573 23.91 11.85 -23.47
CA ILE A 573 22.62 12.43 -23.09
C ILE A 573 22.39 12.10 -21.61
N TRP A 574 21.99 13.09 -20.83
CA TRP A 574 21.71 12.91 -19.41
C TRP A 574 20.48 13.71 -19.00
N THR A 575 19.68 13.13 -18.12
CA THR A 575 18.55 13.79 -17.45
C THR A 575 18.29 13.12 -16.11
N ASP A 576 17.87 13.91 -15.13
CA ASP A 576 17.26 13.52 -13.86
C ASP A 576 15.72 13.62 -13.91
N PHE A 577 15.16 13.90 -15.09
CA PHE A 577 13.74 14.01 -15.42
C PHE A 577 12.99 15.23 -14.84
N HIS A 578 13.60 16.05 -13.97
CA HIS A 578 12.88 17.09 -13.22
C HIS A 578 12.22 18.14 -14.11
N ASN A 579 12.84 18.51 -15.22
CA ASN A 579 12.32 19.55 -16.10
C ASN A 579 11.64 18.96 -17.35
N LEU A 580 11.44 17.64 -17.44
CA LEU A 580 10.91 17.05 -18.68
C LEU A 580 9.38 17.16 -18.77
N PRO A 581 8.85 17.43 -19.98
CA PRO A 581 7.42 17.34 -20.24
C PRO A 581 6.93 15.88 -20.18
N LEU A 582 6.17 15.52 -19.13
CA LEU A 582 5.72 14.14 -18.88
C LEU A 582 4.46 13.75 -19.67
N TYR A 583 4.48 13.83 -21.00
CA TYR A 583 3.36 13.40 -21.84
C TYR A 583 3.77 12.58 -23.07
N SER A 584 2.77 11.95 -23.70
CA SER A 584 2.97 11.10 -24.87
C SER A 584 2.89 11.93 -26.16
N HIS A 585 3.92 11.83 -27.00
CA HIS A 585 3.88 12.34 -28.36
C HIS A 585 3.40 11.25 -29.33
N ALA A 586 2.41 11.56 -30.17
CA ALA A 586 1.81 10.59 -31.11
C ALA A 586 2.79 10.03 -32.16
N GLY A 587 3.93 10.69 -32.40
CA GLY A 587 4.82 10.42 -33.54
C GLY A 587 6.20 9.85 -33.22
N ASN A 588 6.51 9.43 -31.97
CA ASN A 588 7.86 8.97 -31.59
C ASN A 588 8.98 9.88 -32.12
N GLU A 589 8.82 11.20 -31.95
CA GLU A 589 9.71 12.19 -32.56
C GLU A 589 11.15 12.07 -32.02
N LYS A 590 12.13 12.18 -32.92
CA LYS A 590 13.55 12.09 -32.54
C LYS A 590 13.98 13.32 -31.73
N GLY A 591 14.80 13.09 -30.70
CA GLY A 591 15.25 14.07 -29.73
C GLY A 591 14.18 14.49 -28.73
N VAL A 592 13.11 13.70 -28.58
CA VAL A 592 12.01 13.98 -27.66
C VAL A 592 11.80 12.77 -26.74
N TRP A 593 11.68 13.03 -25.45
CA TRP A 593 11.32 12.02 -24.45
C TRP A 593 9.82 11.74 -24.53
N ASN A 594 9.45 10.47 -24.66
CA ASN A 594 8.06 10.04 -24.76
C ASN A 594 7.65 9.26 -23.52
N PHE A 595 6.62 9.75 -22.83
CA PHE A 595 6.08 9.16 -21.61
C PHE A 595 4.67 8.63 -21.88
N ASP A 596 4.52 7.31 -21.96
CA ASP A 596 3.22 6.68 -22.19
C ASP A 596 3.01 5.48 -21.27
N ALA A 597 1.87 4.80 -21.42
CA ALA A 597 1.62 3.53 -20.77
C ALA A 597 1.03 2.54 -21.78
N LYS A 598 1.61 1.35 -21.83
CA LYS A 598 1.13 0.27 -22.68
C LYS A 598 1.31 -1.06 -21.96
N ARG A 599 0.31 -1.94 -22.09
CA ARG A 599 0.41 -3.33 -21.60
C ARG A 599 1.29 -4.17 -22.54
N PRO A 600 2.40 -4.74 -22.06
CA PRO A 600 3.20 -5.69 -22.83
C PRO A 600 2.43 -6.97 -23.17
N ALA A 601 2.71 -7.57 -24.32
CA ALA A 601 1.98 -8.74 -24.80
C ALA A 601 2.15 -9.97 -23.90
N ASP A 602 3.33 -10.14 -23.30
CA ASP A 602 3.69 -11.21 -22.35
C ASP A 602 3.05 -11.01 -20.97
N THR A 603 2.29 -9.93 -20.76
CA THR A 603 1.53 -9.69 -19.53
C THR A 603 0.02 -9.82 -19.70
N CYS A 604 -0.48 -10.22 -20.87
CA CYS A 604 -1.92 -10.30 -21.16
C CYS A 604 -2.68 -11.33 -20.30
N ASP A 605 -2.00 -12.38 -19.82
CA ASP A 605 -2.61 -13.45 -19.03
C ASP A 605 -2.74 -13.11 -17.53
N PHE A 606 -2.15 -11.99 -17.08
CA PHE A 606 -2.35 -11.48 -15.72
C PHE A 606 -3.77 -10.92 -15.58
N GLU A 607 -4.59 -11.49 -14.71
CA GLU A 607 -6.05 -11.27 -14.71
C GLU A 607 -6.51 -9.84 -14.41
N LYS A 608 -5.69 -9.00 -13.76
CA LYS A 608 -6.06 -7.60 -13.45
C LYS A 608 -4.90 -6.64 -13.69
N TRP A 609 -5.06 -5.81 -14.71
CA TRP A 609 -4.35 -4.54 -14.85
C TRP A 609 -5.36 -3.44 -14.58
N ASP A 610 -5.15 -2.69 -13.49
CA ASP A 610 -6.08 -1.64 -13.07
C ASP A 610 -5.81 -0.38 -13.91
N ARG A 611 -6.39 -0.33 -15.11
CA ARG A 611 -6.15 0.75 -16.09
C ARG A 611 -6.87 2.07 -15.75
N GLU A 612 -7.77 2.06 -14.78
CA GLU A 612 -8.77 3.13 -14.62
C GLU A 612 -8.44 4.17 -13.54
N LYS A 613 -7.40 3.96 -12.72
CA LYS A 613 -7.16 4.81 -11.53
C LYS A 613 -6.43 6.13 -11.81
N THR A 614 -5.63 6.23 -12.86
CA THR A 614 -4.86 7.45 -13.19
C THR A 614 -4.84 7.69 -14.69
N GLN A 615 -4.88 8.96 -15.12
CA GLN A 615 -4.74 9.35 -16.53
C GLN A 615 -3.29 9.71 -16.91
N VAL A 616 -2.39 9.80 -15.91
CA VAL A 616 -1.01 10.24 -16.09
C VAL A 616 -0.07 9.05 -15.91
N SER A 617 0.80 8.81 -16.89
CA SER A 617 1.69 7.63 -16.93
C SER A 617 2.88 7.73 -15.98
N TRP A 618 3.33 8.94 -15.66
CA TRP A 618 4.51 9.21 -14.85
C TRP A 618 4.34 10.47 -13.99
N HIS A 619 4.95 10.48 -12.82
CA HIS A 619 5.00 11.62 -11.91
C HIS A 619 6.46 11.93 -11.55
N TYR A 620 6.77 13.20 -11.33
CA TYR A 620 8.04 13.63 -10.75
C TYR A 620 7.78 14.15 -9.33
N GLY A 621 8.61 13.75 -8.37
CA GLY A 621 8.54 14.24 -6.99
C GLY A 621 9.05 13.20 -5.99
N ALA A 622 8.72 13.42 -4.71
CA ALA A 622 9.10 12.52 -3.64
C ALA A 622 8.05 11.43 -3.39
N THR A 623 8.52 10.26 -2.94
CA THR A 623 7.70 9.17 -2.39
C THR A 623 8.33 8.69 -1.07
N GLY A 624 8.01 7.49 -0.58
CA GLY A 624 8.53 7.00 0.70
C GLY A 624 9.22 5.64 0.63
N ASP A 625 9.32 5.00 1.80
CA ASP A 625 9.95 3.70 2.00
C ASP A 625 11.40 3.64 1.47
N GLY A 626 11.66 2.76 0.50
CA GLY A 626 12.95 2.62 -0.15
C GLY A 626 13.31 3.78 -1.09
N SER A 627 12.35 4.59 -1.52
CA SER A 627 12.60 5.76 -2.37
C SER A 627 13.13 6.94 -1.55
N LYS A 628 14.28 7.51 -1.93
CA LYS A 628 14.90 8.64 -1.23
C LYS A 628 15.04 9.86 -2.12
N GLY A 629 14.55 11.01 -1.66
CA GLY A 629 14.60 12.27 -2.41
C GLY A 629 13.52 12.35 -3.50
N GLU A 630 13.77 13.16 -4.51
CA GLU A 630 12.88 13.34 -5.66
C GLU A 630 13.37 12.56 -6.88
N GLY A 631 12.42 12.14 -7.71
CA GLY A 631 12.71 11.48 -8.97
C GLY A 631 11.43 11.14 -9.74
N LEU A 632 11.60 10.51 -10.90
CA LEU A 632 10.50 10.10 -11.76
C LEU A 632 9.99 8.72 -11.35
N TYR A 633 8.69 8.55 -11.12
CA TYR A 633 8.10 7.25 -10.80
C TYR A 633 6.81 7.01 -11.59
N GLN A 634 6.48 5.74 -11.81
CA GLN A 634 5.33 5.40 -12.63
C GLN A 634 4.01 5.79 -11.95
N GLY A 635 3.11 6.39 -12.73
CA GLY A 635 1.74 6.75 -12.32
C GLY A 635 0.71 5.69 -12.66
N MET A 636 1.05 4.65 -13.45
CA MET A 636 0.20 3.49 -13.71
C MET A 636 0.99 2.24 -14.15
N GLN A 637 0.32 1.10 -14.23
CA GLN A 637 0.91 -0.13 -14.78
C GLN A 637 1.20 0.00 -16.28
N GLY A 638 2.35 -0.53 -16.70
CA GLY A 638 2.80 -0.49 -18.09
C GLY A 638 3.39 0.85 -18.50
N ALA A 639 3.69 1.72 -17.55
CA ALA A 639 4.36 2.98 -17.80
C ALA A 639 5.68 2.74 -18.54
N ARG A 640 5.91 3.55 -19.56
CA ARG A 640 6.97 3.33 -20.53
C ARG A 640 7.59 4.67 -20.93
N ILE A 641 8.93 4.67 -21.00
CA ILE A 641 9.75 5.79 -21.46
C ILE A 641 10.41 5.34 -22.76
N ARG A 642 10.33 6.19 -23.79
CA ARG A 642 11.03 5.98 -25.07
C ARG A 642 11.77 7.24 -25.46
N TYR A 643 12.98 7.07 -25.98
CA TYR A 643 13.79 8.17 -26.47
C TYR A 643 14.70 7.71 -27.62
N THR A 644 14.66 8.45 -28.72
CA THR A 644 15.47 8.20 -29.92
C THR A 644 16.20 9.48 -30.28
N PRO A 645 17.55 9.50 -30.33
CA PRO A 645 18.30 10.72 -30.64
C PRO A 645 18.12 11.15 -32.11
N THR A 646 18.28 12.44 -32.39
CA THR A 646 18.24 12.99 -33.76
C THR A 646 19.49 12.64 -34.57
N THR A 647 20.66 12.59 -33.93
CA THR A 647 21.97 12.53 -34.59
C THR A 647 22.46 11.12 -34.95
N ALA A 648 21.62 10.09 -34.85
CA ALA A 648 22.02 8.71 -35.15
C ALA A 648 22.52 8.48 -36.61
N PRO A 649 22.03 9.19 -37.66
CA PRO A 649 22.48 8.94 -39.04
C PRO A 649 23.27 10.06 -39.74
N GLU A 650 23.19 11.33 -39.30
CA GLU A 650 23.57 12.47 -40.16
C GLU A 650 25.03 12.97 -40.01
N MET A 651 25.79 12.46 -39.04
CA MET A 651 27.20 12.86 -38.79
C MET A 651 28.23 11.94 -39.48
N GLY A 652 27.91 11.38 -40.66
CA GLY A 652 28.91 10.95 -41.65
C GLY A 652 30.01 9.95 -41.25
N THR A 653 29.89 9.23 -40.13
CA THR A 653 30.89 8.26 -39.68
C THR A 653 30.24 6.97 -39.16
N GLU A 654 30.91 5.85 -39.40
CA GLU A 654 30.56 4.48 -38.97
C GLU A 654 30.46 4.28 -37.43
N THR A 655 30.33 5.34 -36.62
CA THR A 655 30.82 5.43 -35.23
C THR A 655 29.75 5.59 -34.13
N LYS A 656 28.49 5.21 -34.34
CA LYS A 656 27.53 5.03 -33.21
C LYS A 656 26.97 3.60 -33.16
N ARG A 657 27.87 2.62 -33.31
CA ARG A 657 27.53 1.18 -33.27
C ARG A 657 27.21 0.74 -31.84
N ASN A 658 27.87 1.33 -30.85
CA ASN A 658 27.76 0.92 -29.46
C ASN A 658 26.86 1.89 -28.68
N MET A 659 26.31 1.39 -27.59
CA MET A 659 25.41 2.16 -26.73
C MET A 659 25.59 1.68 -25.30
N GLU A 660 25.63 2.62 -24.36
CA GLU A 660 25.69 2.35 -22.94
C GLU A 660 24.62 3.19 -22.23
N VAL A 661 23.96 2.58 -21.25
CA VAL A 661 22.97 3.23 -20.38
C VAL A 661 23.33 2.95 -18.94
N LEU A 662 23.35 4.02 -18.14
CA LEU A 662 23.39 3.95 -16.68
C LEU A 662 22.10 4.57 -16.14
N LEU A 663 21.36 3.81 -15.35
CA LEU A 663 20.11 4.21 -14.72
C LEU A 663 20.25 4.07 -13.20
N GLU A 664 19.92 5.13 -12.45
CA GLU A 664 19.87 5.11 -10.99
C GLU A 664 18.43 5.02 -10.52
N VAL A 665 18.14 4.04 -9.67
CA VAL A 665 16.78 3.71 -9.24
C VAL A 665 16.68 3.39 -7.76
N ASP A 666 15.56 3.82 -7.17
CA ASP A 666 15.13 3.43 -5.85
C ASP A 666 13.76 2.75 -5.91
N PRO A 667 13.69 1.43 -5.72
CA PRO A 667 12.42 0.74 -5.50
C PRO A 667 11.82 1.12 -4.14
N ALA A 668 10.53 1.46 -4.09
CA ALA A 668 9.83 1.73 -2.84
C ALA A 668 9.86 0.51 -1.91
N LYS A 669 9.85 -0.70 -2.48
CA LYS A 669 9.96 -1.97 -1.75
C LYS A 669 11.38 -2.20 -1.22
N SER A 670 11.57 -2.00 0.08
CA SER A 670 12.88 -2.10 0.75
C SER A 670 13.41 -3.53 0.95
N ALA A 671 12.55 -4.56 0.90
CA ALA A 671 12.99 -5.93 1.15
C ALA A 671 13.63 -6.62 -0.07
N GLY A 672 13.76 -5.94 -1.22
CA GLY A 672 14.44 -6.45 -2.41
C GLY A 672 13.56 -7.17 -3.42
N GLN A 673 12.24 -7.28 -3.17
CA GLN A 673 11.28 -7.89 -4.09
C GLN A 673 10.82 -6.97 -5.23
N GLY A 674 11.08 -5.66 -5.12
CA GLY A 674 10.88 -4.65 -6.17
C GLY A 674 9.44 -4.28 -6.55
N PHE A 675 8.54 -5.25 -6.64
CA PHE A 675 7.22 -5.09 -7.29
C PHE A 675 6.08 -5.62 -6.42
N GLY A 676 4.84 -5.27 -6.76
CA GLY A 676 3.64 -5.63 -6.00
C GLY A 676 3.22 -7.10 -6.10
N SER A 677 3.46 -7.73 -7.24
CA SER A 677 3.04 -9.11 -7.54
C SER A 677 4.08 -9.87 -8.36
N ALA A 678 4.08 -11.20 -8.28
CA ALA A 678 4.89 -12.04 -9.16
C ALA A 678 4.52 -11.80 -10.63
N GLY A 679 5.53 -11.88 -11.50
CA GLY A 679 5.41 -11.61 -12.94
C GLY A 679 5.50 -10.14 -13.33
N GLN A 680 5.48 -9.20 -12.38
CA GLN A 680 5.74 -7.79 -12.64
C GLN A 680 7.25 -7.51 -12.75
N TYR A 681 7.62 -6.56 -13.60
CA TYR A 681 9.00 -6.31 -13.98
C TYR A 681 9.28 -4.86 -14.40
N LEU A 682 10.58 -4.55 -14.43
CA LEU A 682 11.18 -3.38 -15.07
C LEU A 682 12.17 -3.87 -16.14
N ASP A 683 11.96 -3.43 -17.38
CA ASP A 683 12.90 -3.66 -18.48
C ASP A 683 13.68 -2.39 -18.77
N VAL A 684 15.02 -2.50 -18.86
CA VAL A 684 15.92 -1.42 -19.31
C VAL A 684 16.56 -1.89 -20.62
N CYS A 685 16.06 -1.35 -21.74
CA CYS A 685 16.39 -1.79 -23.09
C CYS A 685 17.18 -0.72 -23.86
N ILE A 686 18.24 -1.17 -24.52
CA ILE A 686 19.14 -0.38 -25.35
C ILE A 686 19.17 -0.93 -26.77
N LYS A 687 19.71 -0.13 -27.70
CA LYS A 687 19.66 -0.42 -29.14
C LYS A 687 18.24 -0.77 -29.61
N THR A 688 17.25 -0.12 -29.01
CA THR A 688 15.84 -0.39 -29.24
C THR A 688 15.35 0.48 -30.37
N ASP A 689 14.79 -0.13 -31.41
CA ASP A 689 13.98 0.60 -32.38
C ASP A 689 12.65 0.97 -31.71
N THR A 690 12.44 2.25 -31.42
CA THR A 690 11.31 2.71 -30.58
C THR A 690 9.94 2.60 -31.24
N ASP A 691 9.89 2.30 -32.54
CA ASP A 691 8.66 2.13 -33.32
C ASP A 691 8.23 0.67 -33.32
N THR A 692 9.14 -0.23 -33.68
CA THR A 692 8.92 -1.69 -33.72
C THR A 692 9.06 -2.35 -32.36
N LEU A 693 9.72 -1.67 -31.41
CA LEU A 693 10.15 -2.16 -30.11
C LEU A 693 11.16 -3.31 -30.19
N ASP A 694 11.78 -3.52 -31.35
CA ASP A 694 12.87 -4.46 -31.51
C ASP A 694 14.08 -3.96 -30.71
N GLY A 695 14.67 -4.75 -29.81
CA GLY A 695 15.81 -4.27 -29.00
C GLY A 695 16.45 -5.34 -28.13
N TYR A 696 17.38 -4.93 -27.26
CA TYR A 696 18.04 -5.78 -26.28
C TYR A 696 17.99 -5.12 -24.91
N GLY A 697 17.97 -5.88 -23.82
CA GLY A 697 17.92 -5.27 -22.49
C GLY A 697 18.15 -6.21 -21.33
N LEU A 698 18.05 -5.62 -20.13
CA LEU A 698 17.97 -6.34 -18.86
C LEU A 698 16.53 -6.33 -18.38
N ARG A 699 16.00 -7.51 -18.03
CA ARG A 699 14.74 -7.66 -17.30
C ARG A 699 15.01 -7.84 -15.83
N ILE A 700 14.30 -7.10 -15.00
CA ILE A 700 14.28 -7.22 -13.54
C ILE A 700 12.86 -7.60 -13.14
N ILE A 701 12.63 -8.82 -12.65
CA ILE A 701 11.30 -9.39 -12.47
C ILE A 701 11.11 -9.97 -11.07
N ARG A 702 9.94 -9.74 -10.47
CA ARG A 702 9.51 -10.46 -9.27
C ARG A 702 8.98 -11.83 -9.66
N THR A 703 9.44 -12.89 -8.99
CA THR A 703 8.94 -14.26 -9.19
C THR A 703 8.16 -14.73 -7.96
N ALA A 704 7.40 -15.82 -8.09
CA ALA A 704 6.67 -16.41 -6.95
C ALA A 704 7.60 -17.17 -5.98
N ALA A 705 8.84 -17.47 -6.40
CA ALA A 705 9.79 -18.26 -5.63
C ALA A 705 10.43 -17.49 -4.46
N HIS A 706 10.44 -16.15 -4.51
CA HIS A 706 11.15 -15.31 -3.55
C HIS A 706 10.29 -14.13 -3.10
N SER A 707 10.27 -13.88 -1.78
CA SER A 707 9.52 -12.78 -1.16
C SER A 707 10.34 -11.49 -0.96
N ASP A 708 11.66 -11.57 -1.16
CA ASP A 708 12.69 -10.59 -0.76
C ASP A 708 13.84 -10.49 -1.78
N ALA A 709 13.57 -10.88 -3.03
CA ALA A 709 14.54 -10.82 -4.13
C ALA A 709 13.83 -10.66 -5.48
N VAL A 710 14.59 -10.27 -6.50
CA VAL A 710 14.19 -10.27 -7.91
C VAL A 710 15.09 -11.20 -8.71
N SER A 711 14.55 -11.71 -9.80
CA SER A 711 15.32 -12.40 -10.83
C SER A 711 15.73 -11.40 -11.90
N MET A 712 16.98 -11.50 -12.38
CA MET A 712 17.51 -10.68 -13.46
C MET A 712 18.08 -11.55 -14.58
N TYR A 713 17.75 -11.21 -15.83
CA TYR A 713 18.29 -11.87 -17.03
C TYR A 713 18.24 -10.93 -18.25
N LEU A 714 19.06 -11.24 -19.24
CA LEU A 714 19.09 -10.52 -20.51
C LEU A 714 17.94 -10.96 -21.40
N ILE A 715 17.36 -9.99 -22.11
CA ILE A 715 16.26 -10.21 -23.05
C ILE A 715 16.56 -9.62 -24.43
N GLN A 716 15.92 -10.21 -25.43
CA GLN A 716 15.75 -9.64 -26.76
C GLN A 716 14.27 -9.37 -27.00
N TYR A 717 13.94 -8.16 -27.43
CA TYR A 717 12.62 -7.87 -27.96
C TYR A 717 12.59 -8.09 -29.48
N VAL A 718 11.57 -8.82 -29.94
CA VAL A 718 11.21 -9.02 -31.34
C VAL A 718 9.75 -8.59 -31.53
N ARG A 719 9.53 -7.46 -32.22
CA ARG A 719 8.23 -6.81 -32.45
C ARG A 719 7.43 -6.62 -31.17
N GLY A 720 8.09 -6.19 -30.11
CA GLY A 720 7.49 -5.99 -28.78
C GLY A 720 7.21 -7.26 -27.98
N GLN A 721 7.69 -8.44 -28.42
CA GLN A 721 7.68 -9.67 -27.63
C GLN A 721 9.07 -9.95 -27.05
N ALA A 722 9.16 -10.13 -25.73
CA ALA A 722 10.41 -10.41 -25.04
C ALA A 722 10.78 -11.91 -25.13
N GLN A 723 12.07 -12.19 -25.31
CA GLN A 723 12.66 -13.53 -25.27
C GLN A 723 13.89 -13.50 -24.35
N CYS A 724 13.98 -14.47 -23.44
CA CYS A 724 15.15 -14.61 -22.58
C CYS A 724 16.37 -15.12 -23.38
N ILE A 725 17.53 -14.49 -23.21
CA ILE A 725 18.77 -14.81 -23.95
C ILE A 725 19.98 -15.05 -23.04
N SER A 726 19.80 -15.10 -21.72
CA SER A 726 20.86 -15.46 -20.78
C SER A 726 20.34 -16.38 -19.67
N ARG A 727 21.26 -16.82 -18.80
CA ARG A 727 20.87 -17.39 -17.50
C ARG A 727 20.18 -16.33 -16.63
N GLU A 728 19.39 -16.82 -15.69
CA GLU A 728 18.79 -16.05 -14.60
C GLU A 728 19.76 -15.92 -13.42
N VAL A 729 19.75 -14.75 -12.77
CA VAL A 729 20.43 -14.50 -11.49
C VAL A 729 19.41 -13.95 -10.49
N VAL A 730 19.25 -14.64 -9.36
CA VAL A 730 18.43 -14.17 -8.23
C VAL A 730 19.28 -13.25 -7.36
N THR A 731 18.79 -12.04 -7.10
CA THR A 731 19.52 -11.00 -6.37
C THR A 731 18.60 -10.18 -5.48
N ASN A 732 19.16 -9.69 -4.38
CA ASN A 732 18.53 -8.71 -3.50
C ASN A 732 19.06 -7.27 -3.71
N CYS A 733 19.85 -7.02 -4.77
CA CYS A 733 20.45 -5.71 -4.99
C CYS A 733 19.47 -4.64 -5.49
N PHE A 734 18.24 -5.02 -5.84
CA PHE A 734 17.19 -4.12 -6.31
C PHE A 734 16.46 -3.48 -5.11
N VAL A 735 17.17 -2.61 -4.42
CA VAL A 735 16.74 -1.81 -3.25
C VAL A 735 17.28 -0.38 -3.42
N THR A 736 17.04 0.51 -2.44
CA THR A 736 17.55 1.88 -2.41
C THR A 736 19.01 1.98 -2.87
N GLY A 737 19.31 2.96 -3.72
CA GLY A 737 20.63 3.22 -4.30
C GLY A 737 21.04 2.21 -5.38
N CYS A 738 20.09 1.53 -6.02
CA CYS A 738 20.39 0.56 -7.07
C CYS A 738 20.81 1.27 -8.37
N ARG A 739 21.89 0.77 -8.97
CA ARG A 739 22.40 1.24 -10.27
C ARG A 739 22.32 0.12 -11.27
N ILE A 740 21.76 0.42 -12.43
CA ILE A 740 21.59 -0.51 -13.55
C ILE A 740 22.41 0.01 -14.71
N TRP A 741 23.34 -0.80 -15.18
CA TRP A 741 24.20 -0.51 -16.31
C TRP A 741 23.93 -1.54 -17.40
N VAL A 742 23.62 -1.08 -18.61
CA VAL A 742 23.40 -1.95 -19.78
C VAL A 742 24.25 -1.41 -20.93
N ARG A 743 25.07 -2.26 -21.53
CA ARG A 743 26.00 -1.90 -22.60
C ARG A 743 25.90 -2.87 -23.75
N TYR A 744 25.82 -2.32 -24.96
CA TYR A 744 25.96 -3.03 -26.21
C TYR A 744 27.26 -2.61 -26.86
N GLU A 745 28.15 -3.55 -27.11
CA GLU A 745 29.42 -3.30 -27.77
C GLU A 745 29.71 -4.41 -28.79
N ASN A 746 29.74 -4.04 -30.07
CA ASN A 746 30.15 -4.93 -31.17
C ASN A 746 29.44 -6.31 -31.21
N GLY A 747 28.14 -6.36 -30.91
CA GLY A 747 27.37 -7.61 -30.88
C GLY A 747 27.42 -8.35 -29.55
N ILE A 748 27.98 -7.74 -28.50
CA ILE A 748 27.95 -8.25 -27.14
C ILE A 748 27.04 -7.36 -26.31
N LEU A 749 26.04 -7.95 -25.67
CA LEU A 749 25.20 -7.30 -24.68
C LEU A 749 25.72 -7.66 -23.29
N SER A 750 25.99 -6.66 -22.47
CA SER A 750 26.41 -6.80 -21.08
C SER A 750 25.49 -6.01 -20.17
N ALA A 751 25.20 -6.54 -18.99
CA ALA A 751 24.45 -5.83 -17.96
C ALA A 751 25.07 -6.02 -16.58
N LYS A 752 25.03 -4.96 -15.77
CA LYS A 752 25.40 -4.96 -14.36
C LYS A 752 24.30 -4.30 -13.53
N ALA A 753 24.02 -4.87 -12.37
CA ALA A 753 23.18 -4.23 -11.37
C ALA A 753 23.82 -4.35 -9.99
N TRP A 754 23.86 -3.27 -9.22
CA TRP A 754 24.45 -3.25 -7.88
C TRP A 754 23.85 -2.13 -7.03
N THR A 755 24.00 -2.25 -5.71
CA THR A 755 23.63 -1.21 -4.74
C THR A 755 24.74 -1.06 -3.71
N VAL A 756 24.80 0.11 -3.07
CA VAL A 756 25.62 0.34 -1.87
C VAL A 756 24.92 -0.07 -0.59
N THR A 757 23.61 -0.38 -0.66
CA THR A 757 22.82 -0.83 0.49
C THR A 757 23.25 -2.24 0.90
N GLU A 758 23.61 -2.38 2.17
CA GLU A 758 23.96 -3.67 2.75
C GLU A 758 22.71 -4.55 2.96
N PRO A 759 22.80 -5.86 2.76
CA PRO A 759 21.69 -6.77 2.84
C PRO A 759 21.49 -7.18 4.30
N THR A 760 20.27 -7.50 4.66
CA THR A 760 19.97 -7.99 6.01
C THR A 760 20.64 -9.35 6.25
N VAL A 761 20.85 -9.73 7.51
CA VAL A 761 21.41 -11.04 7.88
C VAL A 761 20.63 -12.18 7.23
N VAL A 762 19.29 -12.10 7.26
CA VAL A 762 18.39 -13.08 6.64
C VAL A 762 18.64 -13.22 5.13
N GLN A 763 18.85 -12.10 4.43
CA GLN A 763 19.14 -12.14 2.99
C GLN A 763 20.54 -12.72 2.70
N GLN A 764 21.52 -12.53 3.58
CA GLN A 764 22.86 -13.12 3.45
C GLN A 764 22.81 -14.65 3.58
N GLU A 765 22.04 -15.16 4.54
CA GLU A 765 21.86 -16.59 4.78
C GLU A 765 21.17 -17.30 3.61
N ARG A 766 20.29 -16.60 2.87
CA ARG A 766 19.62 -17.12 1.67
C ARG A 766 20.54 -17.26 0.46
N GLY A 767 21.75 -16.70 0.50
CA GLY A 767 22.77 -16.89 -0.54
C GLY A 767 22.47 -16.18 -1.87
N TYR A 768 21.61 -15.14 -1.87
CA TYR A 768 21.32 -14.35 -3.08
C TYR A 768 22.56 -13.62 -3.59
N ALA A 769 22.62 -13.39 -4.91
CA ALA A 769 23.70 -12.62 -5.50
C ALA A 769 23.64 -11.15 -5.02
N ARG A 770 24.78 -10.57 -4.65
CA ARG A 770 24.91 -9.17 -4.15
C ARG A 770 24.88 -8.13 -5.25
N GLY A 771 25.11 -8.57 -6.47
CA GLY A 771 25.03 -7.80 -7.69
C GLY A 771 24.94 -8.78 -8.86
N VAL A 772 24.59 -8.25 -10.01
CA VAL A 772 24.38 -9.02 -11.23
C VAL A 772 25.44 -8.63 -12.24
N GLU A 773 26.03 -9.62 -12.90
CA GLU A 773 26.86 -9.46 -14.09
C GLU A 773 26.46 -10.52 -15.11
N LEU A 774 25.99 -10.06 -16.26
CA LEU A 774 25.46 -10.90 -17.34
C LEU A 774 26.04 -10.44 -18.67
N THR A 775 26.29 -11.39 -19.55
CA THR A 775 26.75 -11.15 -20.92
C THR A 775 26.10 -12.15 -21.88
N ALA A 776 25.74 -11.70 -23.08
CA ALA A 776 25.26 -12.55 -24.16
C ALA A 776 25.79 -12.05 -25.52
N GLU A 777 26.12 -12.98 -26.41
CA GLU A 777 26.33 -12.67 -27.82
C GLU A 777 24.97 -12.45 -28.50
N VAL A 778 24.85 -11.37 -29.25
CA VAL A 778 23.62 -10.94 -29.90
C VAL A 778 23.87 -10.53 -31.35
N GLY A 779 22.81 -10.58 -32.17
CA GLY A 779 22.89 -10.17 -33.57
C GLY A 779 23.37 -8.72 -33.72
N ARG A 780 24.25 -8.48 -34.70
CA ARG A 780 24.69 -7.13 -35.04
C ARG A 780 23.51 -6.30 -35.55
N ARG A 781 23.25 -5.15 -34.92
CA ARG A 781 22.20 -4.21 -35.32
C ARG A 781 22.81 -2.94 -35.89
N GLU A 782 23.48 -3.09 -37.02
CA GLU A 782 24.24 -2.00 -37.67
C GLU A 782 23.33 -1.03 -38.45
N ASN A 783 22.10 -1.42 -38.78
CA ASN A 783 21.19 -0.67 -39.67
C ASN A 783 19.86 -0.20 -39.01
N ALA A 784 19.75 -0.21 -37.68
CA ALA A 784 18.51 0.21 -37.02
C ALA A 784 18.42 1.76 -36.96
N GLU A 785 17.60 2.35 -37.84
CA GLU A 785 17.48 3.80 -38.02
C GLU A 785 16.93 4.57 -36.81
N ASN A 786 16.19 3.88 -35.93
CA ASN A 786 15.53 4.44 -34.74
C ASN A 786 16.09 3.88 -33.43
N THR A 787 17.40 3.58 -33.42
CA THR A 787 18.11 3.03 -32.26
C THR A 787 18.08 4.01 -31.08
N GLY A 788 17.43 3.62 -29.97
CA GLY A 788 17.30 4.42 -28.77
C GLY A 788 17.11 3.61 -27.49
N LEU A 789 16.56 4.28 -26.47
CA LEU A 789 16.26 3.76 -25.14
C LEU A 789 14.78 3.38 -25.04
N LEU A 790 14.53 2.27 -24.34
CA LEU A 790 13.21 1.88 -23.86
C LEU A 790 13.31 1.49 -22.38
N ILE A 791 12.52 2.12 -21.52
CA ILE A 791 12.28 1.67 -20.14
C ILE A 791 10.82 1.28 -20.04
N TRP A 792 10.50 0.08 -19.56
CA TRP A 792 9.12 -0.40 -19.46
C TRP A 792 8.84 -1.05 -18.11
N HIS A 793 7.93 -0.45 -17.34
CA HIS A 793 7.58 -0.87 -15.97
C HIS A 793 6.16 -1.45 -15.92
N THR A 794 6.00 -2.65 -15.38
CA THR A 794 4.70 -3.35 -15.30
C THR A 794 4.13 -3.46 -13.88
N GLY A 795 4.85 -2.95 -12.89
CA GLY A 795 4.46 -2.98 -11.48
C GLY A 795 3.21 -2.17 -11.18
N SER A 796 2.36 -2.70 -10.30
CA SER A 796 1.25 -1.94 -9.71
C SER A 796 1.78 -0.78 -8.85
N LEU A 797 0.94 0.20 -8.55
CA LEU A 797 1.33 1.35 -7.71
C LEU A 797 1.33 1.01 -6.22
N GLY A 798 0.52 0.03 -5.82
CA GLY A 798 0.31 -0.32 -4.41
C GLY A 798 -0.57 0.70 -3.68
N THR A 799 -0.53 0.64 -2.35
CA THR A 799 -1.21 1.59 -1.46
C THR A 799 -0.68 3.01 -1.66
N GLU A 800 -1.53 4.02 -1.44
CA GLU A 800 -1.21 5.46 -1.63
C GLU A 800 -0.72 5.82 -3.04
N ASN A 801 -0.90 4.92 -4.02
CA ASN A 801 -0.44 5.07 -5.40
C ASN A 801 1.09 5.18 -5.58
N TRP A 802 1.90 4.77 -4.59
CA TRP A 802 3.36 4.78 -4.74
C TRP A 802 4.12 3.63 -4.06
N ARG A 803 3.56 2.87 -3.12
CA ARG A 803 4.33 1.90 -2.30
C ARG A 803 4.92 0.69 -3.05
N ASN A 804 4.61 0.52 -4.34
CA ASN A 804 5.20 -0.48 -5.22
C ASN A 804 5.96 0.16 -6.41
N THR A 805 6.24 1.47 -6.35
CA THR A 805 6.90 2.18 -7.44
C THR A 805 8.41 1.96 -7.48
N THR A 806 9.00 2.28 -8.62
CA THR A 806 10.45 2.41 -8.76
C THR A 806 10.74 3.82 -9.19
N MET A 807 11.36 4.59 -8.30
CA MET A 807 11.81 5.95 -8.58
C MET A 807 13.07 5.90 -9.43
N LEU A 808 13.13 6.72 -10.47
CA LEU A 808 14.28 6.90 -11.35
C LEU A 808 14.88 8.28 -11.03
N HIS A 809 16.12 8.30 -10.56
CA HIS A 809 16.81 9.55 -10.21
C HIS A 809 17.55 10.18 -11.38
N GLY A 810 17.92 9.35 -12.35
CA GLY A 810 18.52 9.85 -13.57
C GLY A 810 18.97 8.75 -14.50
N VAL A 811 19.12 9.12 -15.76
CA VAL A 811 19.59 8.25 -16.83
C VAL A 811 20.69 8.94 -17.62
N SER A 812 21.79 8.22 -17.85
CA SER A 812 22.84 8.62 -18.77
C SER A 812 22.89 7.65 -19.94
N ILE A 813 22.89 8.18 -21.16
CA ILE A 813 23.00 7.42 -22.40
C ILE A 813 24.27 7.87 -23.12
N LEU A 814 25.17 6.94 -23.44
CA LEU A 814 26.41 7.19 -24.16
C LEU A 814 26.43 6.40 -25.48
N TYR A 815 26.75 7.08 -26.58
CA TYR A 815 26.97 6.48 -27.89
C TYR A 815 28.45 6.54 -28.25
N PHE A 816 29.05 5.43 -28.69
CA PHE A 816 30.50 5.33 -28.96
C PHE A 816 30.87 4.25 -29.98
#